data_AF-A0AAV4GT93-F1
#
_entry.id   AF-A0AAV4GT93-F1
#
_cell.length_a   1.000
_cell.length_b   1.000
_cell.length_c   1.000
_cell.angle_alpha   90.00
_cell.angle_beta   90.00
_cell.angle_gamma   90.00
#
_symmetry.space_group_name_H-M   'P 1'
#
loop_
_entity.id
_entity.type
_entity.pdbx_description
1 polymer ?
#
loop_
_entity_poly.entity_id
_entity_poly.type
_entity_poly.pdbx_seq_one_letter_code
_entity_poly.pdbx_strand_id
1 'polypeptide(L)'
;MPNKRKSKEESLPASLMKWATDEMKFHASAQNSESNFKPPSEEDFQFLCSGPLVDVWKYVTKHVKSIENAKLIKGNVELRRRLGALSAQVGGAQTAADEEEMERRQVLSQQKSRLARELEQLRAEVSQLKRELGHATEELATTELTYQRGSQRVRDLHHRASLLNVVEACAEETGAKYEEYTRRLDKCVEAVKNKRHPSQENFISGSSAEEDEELETESGHMVRQTCEDISKFIKHSLDTESGDDGGELGRKKSDVIDKVERAAAINSTQSLLQALAANAERGANDLRQKTSALDISKDAQEISFSYDAREGLQDLSSPPSATDTVRKLLLKSSEEHVLRWFKQQEHLNEEWKLSSRQTDTVNEINKLLHRVIGEHPSHIAAAKSYVESRIRLAEERTVAPCLRKEAVQLVDRISKAQKKKEELQIKYAQIQDFQKLVGKKQTTISKLAKLNAAVPERLKSRRQEVETYLASRSLMDHLAEVKAMPTRLKGVLTSELDAFLGVLLPCLLTLPVDSHTRLCALDLSISPDVHALAFEKLQTYADVCKALEFPMHKSAECLPLHVLNIHVSQRQLRAAQKLRESAAAAALRATGKTDDLTPFIGLREMAEKQDKAQKEKLLPQLREGITQANKEAALVDLLRKMVATW
;
A
#
# COMPACT_ATOMS: atom_id res chain seq x y z
N MET A 1 -100.80 14.70 -6.21
CA MET A 1 -101.71 13.70 -6.77
C MET A 1 -101.31 12.33 -6.24
N PRO A 2 -102.11 11.71 -5.34
CA PRO A 2 -102.38 10.29 -5.52
C PRO A 2 -103.85 9.89 -5.30
N ASN A 3 -104.25 8.95 -6.17
CA ASN A 3 -105.46 8.16 -6.34
C ASN A 3 -106.49 8.04 -5.18
N LYS A 4 -107.72 8.50 -5.47
CA LYS A 4 -108.97 8.06 -4.85
C LYS A 4 -109.36 6.66 -5.37
N ARG A 5 -109.27 5.63 -4.52
CA ARG A 5 -110.01 4.36 -4.72
C ARG A 5 -111.36 4.49 -4.01
N LYS A 6 -112.46 4.33 -4.77
CA LYS A 6 -113.83 4.18 -4.27
C LYS A 6 -113.93 2.85 -3.52
N SER A 7 -114.08 2.88 -2.19
CA SER A 7 -114.38 1.71 -1.37
C SER A 7 -115.89 1.47 -1.35
N LYS A 8 -116.30 0.22 -1.61
CA LYS A 8 -117.65 -0.31 -1.37
C LYS A 8 -118.13 0.11 0.03
N GLU A 9 -119.38 0.55 0.15
CA GLU A 9 -120.00 0.80 1.46
C GLU A 9 -120.09 -0.53 2.22
N GLU A 10 -119.17 -0.73 3.17
CA GLU A 10 -119.21 -1.85 4.12
C GLU A 10 -120.46 -1.67 5.01
N SER A 11 -121.18 -2.76 5.28
CA SER A 11 -122.38 -2.71 6.12
C SER A 11 -122.01 -2.21 7.53
N LEU A 12 -122.86 -1.38 8.14
CA LEU A 12 -122.62 -0.80 9.47
C LEU A 12 -122.33 -1.85 10.56
N PRO A 13 -123.02 -3.01 10.61
CA PRO A 13 -122.72 -4.07 11.58
C PRO A 13 -121.30 -4.61 11.44
N ALA A 14 -120.83 -4.87 10.21
CA ALA A 14 -119.47 -5.32 9.94
C ALA A 14 -118.43 -4.26 10.35
N SER A 15 -118.71 -2.99 10.08
CA SER A 15 -117.84 -1.86 10.45
C SER A 15 -117.76 -1.67 11.97
N LEU A 16 -118.86 -1.88 12.69
CA LEU A 16 -118.92 -1.80 14.14
C LEU A 16 -118.19 -2.97 14.81
N MET A 17 -118.33 -4.18 14.26
CA MET A 17 -117.59 -5.36 14.72
C MET A 17 -116.08 -5.13 14.57
N LYS A 18 -115.63 -4.67 13.40
CA LYS A 18 -114.21 -4.36 13.13
C LYS A 18 -113.68 -3.23 14.03
N TRP A 19 -114.47 -2.19 14.27
CA TRP A 19 -114.11 -1.12 15.20
C TRP A 19 -113.93 -1.64 16.64
N ALA A 20 -114.83 -2.52 17.11
CA ALA A 20 -114.73 -3.10 18.44
C ALA A 20 -113.52 -4.04 18.59
N THR A 21 -113.25 -4.89 17.60
CA THR A 21 -112.14 -5.87 17.67
C THR A 21 -110.78 -5.26 17.36
N ASP A 22 -110.67 -4.44 16.31
CA ASP A 22 -109.36 -4.03 15.78
C ASP A 22 -108.93 -2.67 16.33
N GLU A 23 -109.85 -1.70 16.43
CA GLU A 23 -109.53 -0.35 16.90
C GLU A 23 -109.62 -0.21 18.43
N MET A 24 -110.66 -0.77 19.05
CA MET A 24 -110.83 -0.76 20.50
C MET A 24 -110.18 -1.93 21.22
N LYS A 25 -109.71 -2.95 20.49
CA LYS A 25 -109.12 -4.18 21.02
C LYS A 25 -109.99 -4.87 22.08
N PHE A 26 -111.32 -4.82 21.91
CA PHE A 26 -112.25 -5.67 22.67
C PHE A 26 -112.14 -7.11 22.17
N HIS A 27 -111.01 -7.75 22.44
CA HIS A 27 -110.98 -9.19 22.58
C HIS A 27 -111.52 -9.50 23.98
N ALA A 28 -112.33 -10.54 24.13
CA ALA A 28 -112.73 -11.04 25.44
C ALA A 28 -111.46 -11.21 26.29
N SER A 29 -111.20 -10.22 27.15
CA SER A 29 -109.96 -10.18 27.90
C SER A 29 -109.97 -11.40 28.82
N ALA A 30 -108.97 -12.25 28.66
CA ALA A 30 -108.80 -13.54 29.32
C ALA A 30 -108.54 -13.42 30.83
N GLN A 31 -109.36 -12.63 31.55
CA GLN A 31 -109.21 -12.36 32.97
C GLN A 31 -110.49 -12.54 33.81
N ASN A 32 -111.57 -13.11 33.26
CA ASN A 32 -112.70 -13.62 34.05
C ASN A 32 -113.03 -15.06 33.62
N SER A 33 -112.34 -16.01 34.21
CA SER A 33 -112.31 -17.45 33.86
C SER A 33 -113.49 -18.28 34.38
N GLU A 34 -114.70 -17.73 34.52
CA GLU A 34 -115.87 -18.51 35.02
C GLU A 34 -117.19 -18.29 34.27
N SER A 35 -117.19 -17.65 33.09
CA SER A 35 -118.37 -17.64 32.23
C SER A 35 -118.00 -17.88 30.78
N ASN A 36 -118.59 -18.92 30.16
CA ASN A 36 -118.52 -19.23 28.73
C ASN A 36 -119.07 -18.06 27.88
N PHE A 37 -118.29 -16.98 27.74
CA PHE A 37 -118.67 -15.83 26.93
C PHE A 37 -118.12 -16.03 25.51
N LYS A 38 -118.99 -16.43 24.59
CA LYS A 38 -118.68 -16.42 23.15
C LYS A 38 -118.63 -14.95 22.69
N PRO A 39 -117.63 -14.55 21.87
CA PRO A 39 -117.62 -13.22 21.27
C PRO A 39 -118.90 -13.03 20.43
N PRO A 40 -119.55 -11.85 20.47
CA PRO A 40 -120.81 -11.60 19.76
C PRO A 40 -120.67 -11.81 18.25
N SER A 41 -121.66 -12.44 17.61
CA SER A 41 -121.67 -12.67 16.17
C SER A 41 -122.08 -11.41 15.40
N GLU A 42 -121.84 -11.37 14.09
CA GLU A 42 -122.25 -10.23 13.24
C GLU A 42 -123.77 -9.98 13.29
N GLU A 43 -124.58 -11.02 13.57
CA GLU A 43 -126.03 -10.95 13.75
C GLU A 43 -126.41 -10.20 15.05
N ASP A 44 -125.61 -10.33 16.12
CA ASP A 44 -125.83 -9.60 17.38
C ASP A 44 -125.58 -8.08 17.19
N PHE A 45 -124.59 -7.72 16.38
CA PHE A 45 -124.33 -6.31 16.00
C PHE A 45 -125.38 -5.76 15.05
N GLN A 46 -126.06 -6.61 14.29
CA GLN A 46 -127.15 -6.20 13.40
C GLN A 46 -128.35 -5.66 14.21
N PHE A 47 -128.61 -6.21 15.40
CA PHE A 47 -129.63 -5.70 16.31
C PHE A 47 -129.27 -4.31 16.87
N LEU A 48 -128.01 -4.10 17.27
CA LEU A 48 -127.51 -2.80 17.78
C LEU A 48 -127.49 -1.70 16.70
N CYS A 49 -127.30 -2.11 15.46
CA CYS A 49 -127.34 -1.24 14.28
C CYS A 49 -128.77 -1.10 13.69
N SER A 50 -129.81 -1.35 14.48
CA SER A 50 -131.21 -1.15 14.10
C SER A 50 -131.91 -0.16 15.05
N GLY A 51 -132.82 0.66 14.52
CA GLY A 51 -133.54 1.70 15.30
C GLY A 51 -132.82 3.06 15.39
N PRO A 52 -133.22 3.96 16.31
CA PRO A 52 -132.75 5.35 16.38
C PRO A 52 -131.26 5.53 16.76
N LEU A 53 -130.55 4.43 17.08
CA LEU A 53 -129.14 4.44 17.49
C LEU A 53 -128.15 4.28 16.32
N VAL A 54 -128.63 4.06 15.09
CA VAL A 54 -127.81 3.86 13.89
C VAL A 54 -126.82 5.01 13.64
N ASP A 55 -127.29 6.25 13.78
CA ASP A 55 -126.44 7.43 13.50
C ASP A 55 -125.37 7.63 14.57
N VAL A 56 -125.63 7.20 15.81
CA VAL A 56 -124.65 7.22 16.90
C VAL A 56 -123.53 6.23 16.61
N TRP A 57 -123.86 5.01 16.19
CA TRP A 57 -122.85 4.00 15.86
C TRP A 57 -122.03 4.35 14.62
N LYS A 58 -122.64 5.00 13.61
CA LYS A 58 -121.90 5.61 12.48
C LYS A 58 -120.91 6.69 12.94
N TYR A 59 -121.30 7.52 13.91
CA TYR A 59 -120.40 8.54 14.46
C TYR A 59 -119.24 7.92 15.25
N VAL A 60 -119.54 6.93 16.10
CA VAL A 60 -118.56 6.26 16.96
C VAL A 60 -117.48 5.55 16.13
N THR A 61 -117.90 4.73 15.16
CA THR A 61 -116.98 4.00 14.27
C THR A 61 -116.09 4.93 13.42
N LYS A 62 -116.54 6.16 13.13
CA LYS A 62 -115.77 7.12 12.35
C LYS A 62 -114.81 7.98 13.16
N HIS A 63 -115.20 8.37 14.38
CA HIS A 63 -114.51 9.41 15.16
C HIS A 63 -113.76 8.91 16.40
N VAL A 64 -114.04 7.70 16.88
CA VAL A 64 -113.46 7.18 18.12
C VAL A 64 -112.44 6.10 17.80
N LYS A 65 -111.19 6.45 17.46
CA LYS A 65 -110.19 5.45 17.00
C LYS A 65 -109.28 4.86 18.08
N SER A 66 -109.41 5.30 19.33
CA SER A 66 -108.62 4.80 20.46
C SER A 66 -109.33 5.04 21.80
N ILE A 67 -108.93 4.29 22.85
CA ILE A 67 -109.43 4.47 24.21
C ILE A 67 -109.11 5.87 24.76
N GLU A 68 -107.98 6.46 24.37
CA GLU A 68 -107.63 7.84 24.74
C GLU A 68 -108.59 8.85 24.09
N ASN A 69 -108.96 8.66 22.82
CA ASN A 69 -109.96 9.48 22.17
C ASN A 69 -111.35 9.29 22.80
N ALA A 70 -111.70 8.08 23.23
CA ALA A 70 -112.95 7.83 23.96
C ALA A 70 -112.94 8.52 25.33
N LYS A 71 -111.81 8.52 26.06
CA LYS A 71 -111.65 9.27 27.32
C LYS A 71 -111.72 10.77 27.09
N LEU A 72 -111.15 11.27 25.98
CA LEU A 72 -111.19 12.68 25.62
C LEU A 72 -112.60 13.13 25.22
N ILE A 73 -113.34 12.29 24.48
CA ILE A 73 -114.74 12.54 24.12
C ILE A 73 -115.64 12.46 25.36
N LYS A 74 -115.45 11.45 26.23
CA LYS A 74 -116.13 11.38 27.53
C LYS A 74 -115.81 12.60 28.39
N GLY A 75 -114.54 13.02 28.42
CA GLY A 75 -114.08 14.23 29.07
C GLY A 75 -114.77 15.48 28.51
N ASN A 76 -114.86 15.61 27.19
CA ASN A 76 -115.54 16.73 26.51
C ASN A 76 -117.06 16.71 26.69
N VAL A 77 -117.69 15.54 26.75
CA VAL A 77 -119.12 15.39 27.05
C VAL A 77 -119.40 15.72 28.51
N GLU A 78 -118.54 15.31 29.44
CA GLU A 78 -118.60 15.70 30.84
C GLU A 78 -118.36 17.20 31.01
N LEU A 79 -117.41 17.77 30.25
CA LEU A 79 -117.14 19.20 30.22
C LEU A 79 -118.36 19.97 29.67
N ARG A 80 -119.00 19.47 28.61
CA ARG A 80 -120.26 20.03 28.08
C ARG A 80 -121.43 19.84 29.04
N ARG A 81 -121.48 18.76 29.82
CA ARG A 81 -122.50 18.57 30.88
C ARG A 81 -122.27 19.54 32.03
N ARG A 82 -121.01 19.76 32.44
CA ARG A 82 -120.64 20.75 33.45
C ARG A 82 -120.86 22.18 32.95
N LEU A 83 -120.48 22.49 31.71
CA LEU A 83 -120.77 23.78 31.05
C LEU A 83 -122.27 23.97 30.83
N GLY A 84 -123.02 22.90 30.54
CA GLY A 84 -124.49 22.90 30.44
C GLY A 84 -125.19 23.08 31.78
N ALA A 85 -124.62 22.52 32.86
CA ALA A 85 -125.06 22.75 34.24
C ALA A 85 -124.72 24.17 34.71
N LEU A 86 -123.56 24.71 34.32
CA LEU A 86 -123.18 26.11 34.53
C LEU A 86 -124.03 27.07 33.69
N SER A 87 -124.44 26.71 32.47
CA SER A 87 -125.35 27.53 31.66
C SER A 87 -126.82 27.44 32.09
N ALA A 88 -127.24 26.33 32.71
CA ALA A 88 -128.58 26.17 33.28
C ALA A 88 -128.74 26.84 34.67
N GLN A 89 -127.62 27.18 35.32
CA GLN A 89 -127.59 27.90 36.61
C GLN A 89 -127.37 29.42 36.45
N VAL A 90 -127.23 29.91 35.20
CA VAL A 90 -127.14 31.34 34.84
C VAL A 90 -128.42 31.80 34.12
N GLY A 91 -129.56 31.24 34.53
CA GLY A 91 -130.88 31.83 34.32
C GLY A 91 -131.19 32.80 35.46
N GLY A 92 -130.58 33.98 35.44
CA GLY A 92 -130.93 35.09 36.34
C GLY A 92 -129.80 35.57 37.25
N ALA A 93 -128.89 36.37 36.70
CA ALA A 93 -128.21 37.50 37.36
C ALA A 93 -127.03 37.95 36.47
N GLN A 94 -127.32 38.81 35.50
CA GLN A 94 -126.29 39.67 34.92
C GLN A 94 -125.90 40.69 36.00
N THR A 95 -124.62 40.73 36.41
CA THR A 95 -123.89 41.91 36.95
C THR A 95 -122.51 41.52 37.52
N ALA A 96 -121.50 42.35 37.23
CA ALA A 96 -120.14 42.44 37.81
C ALA A 96 -119.15 41.25 37.69
N ALA A 97 -119.58 39.99 37.82
CA ALA A 97 -118.66 38.84 37.83
C ALA A 97 -118.01 38.53 36.46
N ASP A 98 -118.71 38.85 35.37
CA ASP A 98 -118.20 38.68 33.99
C ASP A 98 -117.11 39.71 33.63
N GLU A 99 -117.10 40.90 34.27
CA GLU A 99 -116.04 41.90 34.06
C GLU A 99 -114.74 41.48 34.75
N GLU A 100 -114.78 41.00 36.00
CA GLU A 100 -113.59 40.48 36.70
C GLU A 100 -113.00 39.23 36.00
N GLU A 101 -113.85 38.31 35.53
CA GLU A 101 -113.41 37.12 34.79
C GLU A 101 -112.83 37.50 33.42
N MET A 102 -113.42 38.50 32.74
CA MET A 102 -112.91 39.02 31.46
C MET A 102 -111.58 39.77 31.65
N GLU A 103 -111.44 40.59 32.69
CA GLU A 103 -110.18 41.26 33.04
C GLU A 103 -109.09 40.25 33.41
N ARG A 104 -109.39 39.23 34.23
CA ARG A 104 -108.42 38.16 34.55
C ARG A 104 -107.98 37.40 33.30
N ARG A 105 -108.90 37.10 32.37
CA ARG A 105 -108.57 36.49 31.07
C ARG A 105 -107.73 37.42 30.20
N GLN A 106 -108.00 38.71 30.22
CA GLN A 106 -107.23 39.70 29.48
C GLN A 106 -105.81 39.84 30.04
N VAL A 107 -105.64 39.89 31.36
CA VAL A 107 -104.33 39.92 32.04
C VAL A 107 -103.55 38.63 31.79
N LEU A 108 -104.17 37.45 31.91
CA LEU A 108 -103.52 36.17 31.61
C LEU A 108 -103.16 36.04 30.12
N SER A 109 -104.00 36.54 29.22
CA SER A 109 -103.71 36.58 27.78
C SER A 109 -102.52 37.51 27.48
N GLN A 110 -102.47 38.67 28.12
CA GLN A 110 -101.33 39.60 28.03
C GLN A 110 -100.05 38.96 28.59
N GLN A 111 -100.11 38.32 29.77
CA GLN A 111 -98.97 37.60 30.36
C GLN A 111 -98.50 36.44 29.48
N LYS A 112 -99.43 35.64 28.92
CA LYS A 112 -99.11 34.57 27.97
C LYS A 112 -98.46 35.13 26.70
N SER A 113 -98.96 36.24 26.17
CA SER A 113 -98.37 36.90 25.00
C SER A 113 -96.97 37.42 25.29
N ARG A 114 -96.73 37.94 26.51
CA ARG A 114 -95.42 38.42 26.97
C ARG A 114 -94.44 37.26 27.12
N LEU A 115 -94.80 36.21 27.84
CA LEU A 115 -93.97 35.01 28.01
C LEU A 115 -93.70 34.31 26.69
N ALA A 116 -94.66 34.27 25.77
CA ALA A 116 -94.44 33.73 24.42
C ALA A 116 -93.41 34.56 23.64
N ARG A 117 -93.44 35.89 23.77
CA ARG A 117 -92.46 36.78 23.14
C ARG A 117 -91.07 36.65 23.77
N GLU A 118 -90.99 36.55 25.10
CA GLU A 118 -89.75 36.30 25.86
C GLU A 118 -89.15 34.92 25.50
N LEU A 119 -89.96 33.86 25.37
CA LEU A 119 -89.50 32.55 24.93
C LEU A 119 -88.97 32.56 23.49
N GLU A 120 -89.64 33.28 22.59
CA GLU A 120 -89.20 33.38 21.21
C GLU A 120 -87.90 34.19 21.09
N GLN A 121 -87.77 35.25 21.90
CA GLN A 121 -86.53 36.02 22.01
C GLN A 121 -85.38 35.15 22.55
N LEU A 122 -85.60 34.40 23.64
CA LEU A 122 -84.58 33.49 24.19
C LEU A 122 -84.19 32.39 23.19
N ARG A 123 -85.14 31.87 22.39
CA ARG A 123 -84.83 30.92 21.33
C ARG A 123 -83.98 31.53 20.22
N ALA A 124 -84.24 32.78 19.86
CA ALA A 124 -83.42 33.51 18.89
C ALA A 124 -82.01 33.75 19.44
N GLU A 125 -81.88 34.17 20.70
CA GLU A 125 -80.60 34.36 21.39
C GLU A 125 -79.80 33.05 21.50
N VAL A 126 -80.43 31.94 21.90
CA VAL A 126 -79.78 30.62 21.93
C VAL A 126 -79.32 30.19 20.53
N SER A 127 -80.12 30.47 19.50
CA SER A 127 -79.75 30.14 18.11
C SER A 127 -78.60 31.01 17.60
N GLN A 128 -78.53 32.27 18.03
CA GLN A 128 -77.41 33.16 17.76
C GLN A 128 -76.14 32.69 18.48
N LEU A 129 -76.21 32.41 19.78
CA LEU A 129 -75.08 31.91 20.56
C LEU A 129 -74.54 30.59 20.01
N LYS A 130 -75.41 29.68 19.53
CA LYS A 130 -74.97 28.46 18.85
C LYS A 130 -74.19 28.73 17.56
N ARG A 131 -74.61 29.73 16.76
CA ARG A 131 -73.88 30.13 15.55
C ARG A 131 -72.54 30.77 15.89
N GLU A 132 -72.51 31.65 16.88
CA GLU A 132 -71.28 32.30 17.36
C GLU A 132 -70.31 31.28 17.93
N LEU A 133 -70.80 30.31 18.71
CA LEU A 133 -69.97 29.20 19.21
C LEU A 133 -69.42 28.36 18.06
N GLY A 134 -70.24 28.02 17.06
CA GLY A 134 -69.80 27.29 15.86
C GLY A 134 -68.68 28.03 15.12
N HIS A 135 -68.86 29.33 14.89
CA HIS A 135 -67.85 30.18 14.26
C HIS A 135 -66.55 30.21 15.08
N ALA A 136 -66.65 30.46 16.39
CA ALA A 136 -65.50 30.50 17.27
C ALA A 136 -64.75 29.16 17.32
N THR A 137 -65.46 28.02 17.28
CA THR A 137 -64.82 26.70 17.21
C THR A 137 -64.08 26.47 15.88
N GLU A 138 -64.62 26.95 14.77
CA GLU A 138 -63.99 26.82 13.46
C GLU A 138 -62.76 27.74 13.33
N GLU A 139 -62.85 28.96 13.85
CA GLU A 139 -61.70 29.87 13.99
C GLU A 139 -60.61 29.28 14.90
N LEU A 140 -60.99 28.63 16.01
CA LEU A 140 -60.03 27.99 16.91
C LEU A 140 -59.34 26.79 16.24
N ALA A 141 -60.08 25.97 15.50
CA ALA A 141 -59.52 24.85 14.75
C ALA A 141 -58.56 25.31 13.65
N THR A 142 -58.92 26.37 12.92
CA THR A 142 -58.06 26.93 11.85
C THR A 142 -56.80 27.60 12.42
N THR A 143 -56.92 28.33 13.53
CA THR A 143 -55.77 28.93 14.22
C THR A 143 -54.84 27.86 14.81
N GLU A 144 -55.38 26.79 15.38
CA GLU A 144 -54.57 25.67 15.88
C GLU A 144 -53.82 24.96 14.75
N LEU A 145 -54.48 24.69 13.61
CA LEU A 145 -53.83 24.14 12.41
C LEU A 145 -52.71 25.02 11.89
N THR A 146 -52.92 26.34 11.84
CA THR A 146 -51.88 27.27 11.38
C THR A 146 -50.72 27.36 12.37
N TYR A 147 -51.00 27.33 13.68
CA TYR A 147 -49.98 27.27 14.74
C TYR A 147 -49.15 25.99 14.64
N GLN A 148 -49.79 24.83 14.47
CA GLN A 148 -49.09 23.54 14.33
C GLN A 148 -48.15 23.54 13.11
N ARG A 149 -48.63 24.03 11.94
CA ARG A 149 -47.79 24.19 10.73
C ARG A 149 -46.62 25.15 10.97
N GLY A 150 -46.88 26.28 11.64
CA GLY A 150 -45.83 27.25 11.99
C GLY A 150 -44.77 26.65 12.90
N SER A 151 -45.21 25.95 13.95
CA SER A 151 -44.35 25.27 14.92
C SER A 151 -43.47 24.19 14.26
N GLN A 152 -44.03 23.41 13.33
CA GLN A 152 -43.27 22.42 12.58
C GLN A 152 -42.25 23.07 11.65
N ARG A 153 -42.61 24.14 10.95
CA ARG A 153 -41.69 24.90 10.12
C ARG A 153 -40.54 25.51 10.91
N VAL A 154 -40.78 25.99 12.13
CA VAL A 154 -39.72 26.49 13.02
C VAL A 154 -38.78 25.36 13.45
N ARG A 155 -39.31 24.18 13.81
CA ARG A 155 -38.47 23.01 14.13
C ARG A 155 -37.62 22.56 12.94
N ASP A 156 -38.21 22.51 11.75
CA ASP A 156 -37.48 22.13 10.53
C ASP A 156 -36.37 23.12 10.19
N LEU A 157 -36.64 24.43 10.32
CA LEU A 157 -35.63 25.47 10.14
C LEU A 157 -34.51 25.37 11.18
N HIS A 158 -34.85 25.12 12.44
CA HIS A 158 -33.87 24.94 13.50
C HIS A 158 -33.00 23.70 13.24
N HIS A 159 -33.60 22.58 12.83
CA HIS A 159 -32.85 21.37 12.49
C HIS A 159 -31.90 21.59 11.30
N ARG A 160 -32.38 22.27 10.24
CA ARG A 160 -31.54 22.64 9.08
C ARG A 160 -30.39 23.58 9.47
N ALA A 161 -30.65 24.57 10.33
CA ALA A 161 -29.62 25.48 10.83
C ALA A 161 -28.55 24.72 11.63
N SER A 162 -28.95 23.82 12.53
CA SER A 162 -28.00 22.98 13.28
C SER A 162 -27.17 22.07 12.38
N LEU A 163 -27.77 21.46 11.35
CA LEU A 163 -27.02 20.68 10.36
C LEU A 163 -26.04 21.55 9.57
N LEU A 164 -26.44 22.75 9.16
CA LEU A 164 -25.56 23.70 8.47
C LEU A 164 -24.37 24.10 9.34
N ASN A 165 -24.60 24.38 10.63
CA ASN A 165 -23.51 24.71 11.57
C ASN A 165 -22.50 23.55 11.73
N VAL A 166 -22.98 22.29 11.73
CA VAL A 166 -22.08 21.12 11.76
C VAL A 166 -21.29 21.00 10.46
N VAL A 167 -21.93 21.22 9.31
CA VAL A 167 -21.26 21.20 8.01
C VAL A 167 -20.24 22.32 7.91
N GLU A 168 -20.55 23.52 8.39
CA GLU A 168 -19.65 24.66 8.46
C GLU A 168 -18.44 24.37 9.34
N ALA A 169 -18.64 23.84 10.55
CA ALA A 169 -17.55 23.42 11.43
C ALA A 169 -16.65 22.35 10.79
N CYS A 170 -17.23 21.35 10.11
CA CYS A 170 -16.47 20.35 9.36
C CYS A 170 -15.68 20.97 8.18
N ALA A 171 -16.26 21.97 7.50
CA ALA A 171 -15.61 22.69 6.42
C ALA A 171 -14.42 23.53 6.93
N GLU A 172 -14.57 24.18 8.09
CA GLU A 172 -13.49 24.92 8.75
C GLU A 172 -12.36 23.98 9.19
N GLU A 173 -12.69 22.83 9.81
CA GLU A 173 -11.68 21.84 10.23
C GLU A 173 -10.91 21.27 9.03
N THR A 174 -11.62 20.97 7.93
CA THR A 174 -10.97 20.53 6.69
C THR A 174 -10.14 21.64 6.06
N GLY A 175 -10.61 22.89 6.07
CA GLY A 175 -9.85 24.07 5.66
C GLY A 175 -8.54 24.22 6.44
N ALA A 176 -8.59 24.13 7.77
CA ALA A 176 -7.42 24.20 8.63
C ALA A 176 -6.39 23.10 8.33
N LYS A 177 -6.85 21.87 8.05
CA LYS A 177 -5.97 20.76 7.61
C LYS A 177 -5.29 21.07 6.28
N TYR A 178 -6.03 21.62 5.30
CA TYR A 178 -5.43 22.01 4.02
C TYR A 178 -4.43 23.16 4.18
N GLU A 179 -4.69 24.14 5.03
CA GLU A 179 -3.72 25.19 5.35
C GLU A 179 -2.45 24.63 6.00
N GLU A 180 -2.57 23.67 6.91
CA GLU A 180 -1.41 23.00 7.50
C GLU A 180 -0.60 22.25 6.44
N TYR A 181 -1.26 21.50 5.56
CA TYR A 181 -0.59 20.82 4.45
C TYR A 181 0.10 21.81 3.51
N THR A 182 -0.53 22.95 3.25
CA THR A 182 0.03 24.01 2.42
C THR A 182 1.27 24.60 3.09
N ARG A 183 1.23 24.94 4.38
CA ARG A 183 2.42 25.39 5.14
C ARG A 183 3.55 24.36 5.13
N ARG A 184 3.24 23.07 5.26
CA ARG A 184 4.24 22.00 5.21
C ARG A 184 4.85 21.88 3.81
N LEU A 185 4.03 21.98 2.77
CA LEU A 185 4.49 22.02 1.39
C LEU A 185 5.38 23.24 1.13
N ASP A 186 4.96 24.42 1.54
CA ASP A 186 5.74 25.66 1.39
C ASP A 186 7.06 25.55 2.14
N LYS A 187 7.08 25.02 3.37
CA LYS A 187 8.33 24.77 4.10
C LYS A 187 9.25 23.79 3.37
N CYS A 188 8.71 22.73 2.77
CA CYS A 188 9.48 21.80 1.93
C CYS A 188 9.98 22.46 0.65
N VAL A 189 9.16 23.28 -0.01
CA VAL A 189 9.51 24.02 -1.23
C VAL A 189 10.61 25.04 -0.92
N GLU A 190 10.51 25.78 0.17
CA GLU A 190 11.56 26.71 0.62
C GLU A 190 12.82 25.97 1.04
N ALA A 191 12.73 24.81 1.70
CA ALA A 191 13.89 23.96 1.96
C ALA A 191 14.56 23.47 0.67
N VAL A 192 13.79 23.15 -0.37
CA VAL A 192 14.31 22.75 -1.69
C VAL A 192 14.87 23.95 -2.46
N LYS A 193 14.25 25.13 -2.39
CA LYS A 193 14.76 26.37 -3.00
C LYS A 193 16.06 26.81 -2.34
N ASN A 194 16.15 26.77 -1.01
CA ASN A 194 17.37 27.07 -0.27
C ASN A 194 18.49 26.06 -0.58
N LYS A 195 18.15 24.80 -0.89
CA LYS A 195 19.10 23.78 -1.40
C LYS A 195 19.43 23.91 -2.89
N ARG A 196 18.63 24.65 -3.65
CA ARG A 196 18.82 24.96 -5.09
C ARG A 196 19.57 26.26 -5.32
N HIS A 197 19.61 27.16 -4.33
CA HIS A 197 20.58 28.24 -4.38
C HIS A 197 21.96 27.58 -4.37
N PRO A 198 22.83 27.87 -5.35
CA PRO A 198 24.20 27.42 -5.30
C PRO A 198 24.78 28.05 -4.03
N SER A 199 24.96 27.23 -2.99
CA SER A 199 25.94 27.52 -1.96
C SER A 199 27.18 28.01 -2.71
N GLN A 200 27.68 29.19 -2.38
CA GLN A 200 28.96 29.67 -2.91
C GLN A 200 29.91 28.48 -2.89
N GLU A 201 30.42 28.10 -4.07
CA GLU A 201 31.37 27.01 -4.20
C GLU A 201 32.59 27.40 -3.38
N ASN A 202 32.62 26.95 -2.13
CA ASN A 202 33.77 27.12 -1.27
C ASN A 202 34.82 26.16 -1.81
N PHE A 203 35.82 26.71 -2.50
CA PHE A 203 36.96 25.94 -2.96
C PHE A 203 37.88 25.72 -1.76
N ILE A 204 38.22 24.46 -1.52
CA ILE A 204 39.15 24.01 -0.49
C ILE A 204 40.42 23.58 -1.22
N SER A 205 41.57 24.10 -0.77
CA SER A 205 42.88 23.65 -1.27
C SER A 205 43.12 22.23 -0.77
N GLY A 206 43.23 21.26 -1.67
CA GLY A 206 43.51 19.87 -1.31
C GLY A 206 44.93 19.73 -0.76
N SER A 207 45.07 19.38 0.53
CA SER A 207 46.38 19.03 1.10
C SER A 207 46.74 17.57 0.78
N SER A 208 47.03 17.25 -0.48
CA SER A 208 47.72 16.01 -0.82
C SER A 208 49.17 16.35 -1.10
N ALA A 209 50.09 15.70 -0.40
CA ALA A 209 51.53 16.05 -0.39
C ALA A 209 52.29 15.67 -1.67
N GLU A 210 51.62 15.13 -2.69
CA GLU A 210 52.24 14.70 -3.93
C GLU A 210 51.35 15.12 -5.11
N GLU A 211 51.87 16.11 -5.85
CA GLU A 211 51.50 16.57 -7.20
C GLU A 211 50.09 17.20 -7.40
N ASP A 212 50.13 18.47 -7.83
CA ASP A 212 49.07 19.41 -8.21
C ASP A 212 48.11 19.94 -7.12
N GLU A 213 48.31 21.20 -6.73
CA GLU A 213 47.36 22.06 -6.00
C GLU A 213 46.15 22.39 -6.91
N GLU A 214 45.31 21.40 -7.20
CA GLU A 214 43.99 21.64 -7.81
C GLU A 214 43.00 22.13 -6.75
N LEU A 215 42.35 23.27 -7.02
CA LEU A 215 41.23 23.78 -6.23
C LEU A 215 40.05 22.79 -6.33
N GLU A 216 39.72 22.16 -5.22
CA GLU A 216 38.60 21.21 -5.15
C GLU A 216 37.40 21.90 -4.49
N THR A 217 36.18 21.61 -4.96
CA THR A 217 34.97 22.10 -4.28
C THR A 217 34.80 21.38 -2.93
N GLU A 218 34.23 22.04 -1.93
CA GLU A 218 33.93 21.43 -0.61
C GLU A 218 33.11 20.13 -0.74
N SER A 219 32.16 20.09 -1.68
CA SER A 219 31.41 18.88 -2.02
C SER A 219 32.26 17.81 -2.69
N GLY A 220 33.19 18.20 -3.57
CA GLY A 220 34.20 17.31 -4.17
C GLY A 220 35.11 16.67 -3.13
N HIS A 221 35.67 17.47 -2.24
CA HIS A 221 36.56 17.02 -1.17
C HIS A 221 35.86 16.02 -0.23
N MET A 222 34.64 16.34 0.22
CA MET A 222 33.90 15.45 1.12
C MET A 222 33.47 14.14 0.43
N VAL A 223 33.10 14.18 -0.85
CA VAL A 223 32.80 12.98 -1.65
C VAL A 223 34.06 12.13 -1.85
N ARG A 224 35.21 12.75 -2.16
CA ARG A 224 36.49 12.04 -2.30
C ARG A 224 36.90 11.36 -0.99
N GLN A 225 36.85 12.08 0.13
CA GLN A 225 37.19 11.56 1.44
C GLN A 225 36.27 10.41 1.87
N THR A 226 34.96 10.50 1.59
CA THR A 226 34.02 9.40 1.86
C THR A 226 34.29 8.18 0.97
N CYS A 227 34.62 8.37 -0.31
CA CYS A 227 35.05 7.27 -1.19
C CYS A 227 36.37 6.61 -0.73
N GLU A 228 37.33 7.39 -0.23
CA GLU A 228 38.57 6.89 0.36
C GLU A 228 38.31 6.11 1.65
N ASP A 229 37.44 6.60 2.53
CA ASP A 229 37.04 5.91 3.76
C ASP A 229 36.31 4.59 3.48
N ILE A 230 35.44 4.56 2.46
CA ILE A 230 34.82 3.32 1.95
C ILE A 230 35.91 2.37 1.43
N SER A 231 36.88 2.88 0.67
CA SER A 231 37.98 2.07 0.13
C SER A 231 38.88 1.49 1.23
N LYS A 232 39.19 2.29 2.27
CA LYS A 232 39.92 1.86 3.47
C LYS A 232 39.13 0.81 4.25
N PHE A 233 37.82 0.99 4.40
CA PHE A 233 36.93 0.00 5.03
C PHE A 233 36.91 -1.33 4.25
N ILE A 234 36.81 -1.29 2.91
CA ILE A 234 36.84 -2.49 2.07
C ILE A 234 38.20 -3.20 2.18
N LYS A 235 39.33 -2.46 2.10
CA LYS A 235 40.67 -3.03 2.29
C LYS A 235 40.80 -3.67 3.67
N HIS A 236 40.40 -2.96 4.72
CA HIS A 236 40.47 -3.47 6.09
C HIS A 236 39.59 -4.71 6.30
N SER A 237 38.43 -4.79 5.63
CA SER A 237 37.54 -5.96 5.64
C SER A 237 38.11 -7.16 4.86
N LEU A 238 38.99 -6.91 3.89
CA LEU A 238 39.66 -7.96 3.11
C LEU A 238 40.93 -8.47 3.81
N ASP A 239 41.60 -7.61 4.59
CA ASP A 239 42.84 -7.94 5.30
C ASP A 239 42.62 -8.63 6.65
N THR A 240 41.44 -8.48 7.28
CA THR A 240 41.10 -9.24 8.49
C THR A 240 40.81 -10.70 8.14
N GLU A 241 41.83 -11.55 8.17
CA GLU A 241 41.66 -13.00 8.18
C GLU A 241 40.98 -13.43 9.50
N SER A 242 39.76 -13.93 9.40
CA SER A 242 39.07 -14.81 10.37
C SER A 242 39.43 -14.64 11.87
N GLY A 243 38.63 -13.86 12.62
CA GLY A 243 38.65 -13.92 14.09
C GLY A 243 37.79 -12.84 14.76
N ASP A 244 36.58 -13.21 15.17
CA ASP A 244 35.81 -12.69 16.32
C ASP A 244 35.55 -11.17 16.50
N ASP A 245 35.75 -10.32 15.48
CA ASP A 245 35.55 -8.87 15.63
C ASP A 245 34.40 -8.27 14.80
N GLY A 246 33.28 -8.97 14.76
CA GLY A 246 32.06 -8.48 14.10
C GLY A 246 31.54 -7.15 14.67
N GLY A 247 31.92 -6.85 15.92
CA GLY A 247 31.58 -5.60 16.60
C GLY A 247 32.37 -4.39 16.09
N GLU A 248 33.70 -4.49 15.95
CA GLU A 248 34.51 -3.38 15.42
C GLU A 248 34.25 -3.13 13.93
N LEU A 249 34.08 -4.20 13.14
CA LEU A 249 33.69 -4.09 11.74
C LEU A 249 32.31 -3.42 11.58
N GLY A 250 31.37 -3.76 12.46
CA GLY A 250 30.04 -3.14 12.53
C GLY A 250 30.09 -1.66 12.89
N ARG A 251 30.94 -1.26 13.85
CA ARG A 251 31.15 0.16 14.22
C ARG A 251 31.80 0.95 13.08
N LYS A 252 32.83 0.40 12.44
CA LYS A 252 33.49 1.04 11.28
C LYS A 252 32.53 1.17 10.09
N LYS A 253 31.68 0.17 9.86
CA LYS A 253 30.60 0.25 8.86
C LYS A 253 29.61 1.36 9.20
N SER A 254 29.18 1.46 10.47
CA SER A 254 28.30 2.54 10.92
C SER A 254 28.93 3.91 10.71
N ASP A 255 30.20 4.10 11.09
CA ASP A 255 30.91 5.38 10.91
C ASP A 255 31.02 5.78 9.43
N VAL A 256 31.30 4.83 8.54
CA VAL A 256 31.32 5.09 7.08
C VAL A 256 29.93 5.46 6.57
N ILE A 257 28.88 4.77 7.01
CA ILE A 257 27.50 5.10 6.64
C ILE A 257 27.10 6.49 7.15
N ASP A 258 27.43 6.81 8.41
CA ASP A 258 27.14 8.13 9.00
C ASP A 258 27.88 9.25 8.26
N LYS A 259 29.09 9.00 7.78
CA LYS A 259 29.84 9.95 6.93
C LYS A 259 29.17 10.14 5.55
N VAL A 260 28.67 9.07 4.93
CA VAL A 260 27.91 9.13 3.67
C VAL A 260 26.59 9.87 3.86
N GLU A 261 25.86 9.60 4.93
CA GLU A 261 24.60 10.27 5.24
C GLU A 261 24.80 11.76 5.52
N ARG A 262 25.86 12.13 6.25
CA ARG A 262 26.24 13.54 6.45
C ARG A 262 26.57 14.23 5.12
N ALA A 263 27.36 13.58 4.26
CA ALA A 263 27.68 14.15 2.95
C ALA A 263 26.44 14.33 2.06
N ALA A 264 25.48 13.40 2.14
CA ALA A 264 24.20 13.47 1.44
C ALA A 264 23.22 14.50 2.02
N ALA A 265 23.29 14.77 3.33
CA ALA A 265 22.42 15.73 4.00
C ALA A 265 22.82 17.19 3.75
N ILE A 266 24.13 17.45 3.64
CA ILE A 266 24.70 18.79 3.51
C ILE A 266 24.68 19.28 2.05
N ASN A 267 24.90 18.38 1.08
CA ASN A 267 25.04 18.76 -0.32
C ASN A 267 23.76 18.53 -1.14
N SER A 268 23.58 19.33 -2.20
CA SER A 268 22.52 19.10 -3.19
C SER A 268 22.82 17.82 -4.00
N THR A 269 21.78 17.13 -4.44
CA THR A 269 21.92 15.93 -5.28
C THR A 269 22.68 16.20 -6.57
N GLN A 270 22.53 17.39 -7.15
CA GLN A 270 23.25 17.80 -8.35
C GLN A 270 24.76 17.98 -8.08
N SER A 271 25.11 18.63 -6.95
CA SER A 271 26.52 18.81 -6.57
C SER A 271 27.20 17.48 -6.21
N LEU A 272 26.48 16.56 -5.55
CA LEU A 272 26.99 15.21 -5.27
C LEU A 272 27.24 14.41 -6.55
N LEU A 273 26.31 14.46 -7.51
CA LEU A 273 26.47 13.77 -8.79
C LEU A 273 27.64 14.33 -9.60
N GLN A 274 27.81 15.65 -9.61
CA GLN A 274 28.96 16.30 -10.27
C GLN A 274 30.28 15.93 -9.59
N ALA A 275 30.33 15.95 -8.25
CA ALA A 275 31.49 15.54 -7.48
C ALA A 275 31.84 14.06 -7.70
N LEU A 276 30.84 13.17 -7.73
CA LEU A 276 31.02 11.74 -8.04
C LEU A 276 31.51 11.53 -9.46
N ALA A 277 30.96 12.26 -10.45
CA ALA A 277 31.40 12.18 -11.83
C ALA A 277 32.85 12.65 -11.98
N ALA A 278 33.21 13.79 -11.38
CA ALA A 278 34.58 14.30 -11.39
C ALA A 278 35.56 13.35 -10.69
N ASN A 279 35.18 12.75 -9.55
CA ASN A 279 36.00 11.77 -8.85
C ASN A 279 36.18 10.47 -9.67
N ALA A 280 35.14 10.02 -10.35
CA ALA A 280 35.22 8.86 -11.24
C ALA A 280 36.09 9.15 -12.47
N GLU A 281 36.00 10.35 -13.05
CA GLU A 281 36.82 10.78 -14.18
C GLU A 281 38.29 10.91 -13.77
N ARG A 282 38.58 11.54 -12.62
CA ARG A 282 39.93 11.62 -12.05
C ARG A 282 40.49 10.23 -11.77
N GLY A 283 39.71 9.34 -11.17
CA GLY A 283 40.10 7.95 -10.93
C GLY A 283 40.36 7.18 -12.23
N ALA A 284 39.54 7.39 -13.27
CA ALA A 284 39.74 6.78 -14.58
C ALA A 284 40.99 7.31 -15.29
N ASN A 285 41.28 8.62 -15.18
CA ASN A 285 42.48 9.24 -15.72
C ASN A 285 43.74 8.76 -15.01
N ASP A 286 43.74 8.69 -13.67
CA ASP A 286 44.83 8.13 -12.88
C ASP A 286 45.07 6.64 -13.23
N LEU A 287 44.00 5.84 -13.36
CA LEU A 287 44.10 4.46 -13.84
C LEU A 287 44.68 4.39 -15.25
N ARG A 288 44.24 5.27 -16.16
CA ARG A 288 44.71 5.30 -17.54
C ARG A 288 46.18 5.71 -17.62
N GLN A 289 46.62 6.68 -16.82
CA GLN A 289 48.00 7.12 -16.72
C GLN A 289 48.89 6.03 -16.12
N LYS A 290 48.45 5.39 -15.03
CA LYS A 290 49.14 4.22 -14.46
C LYS A 290 49.22 3.08 -15.47
N THR A 291 48.13 2.81 -16.20
CA THR A 291 48.09 1.77 -17.24
C THR A 291 48.98 2.10 -18.44
N SER A 292 49.08 3.38 -18.84
CA SER A 292 50.00 3.78 -19.92
C SER A 292 51.46 3.83 -19.48
N ALA A 293 51.73 3.94 -18.18
CA ALA A 293 53.07 3.81 -17.62
C ALA A 293 53.51 2.34 -17.43
N LEU A 294 52.58 1.39 -17.48
CA LEU A 294 52.90 -0.05 -17.43
C LEU A 294 53.47 -0.52 -18.78
N ASP A 295 54.77 -0.74 -18.82
CA ASP A 295 55.44 -1.39 -19.94
C ASP A 295 55.50 -2.90 -19.68
N ILE A 296 54.46 -3.59 -20.15
CA ILE A 296 54.31 -5.05 -19.99
C ILE A 296 55.54 -5.80 -20.55
N SER A 297 56.20 -5.26 -21.58
CA SER A 297 57.39 -5.89 -22.16
C SER A 297 58.61 -5.74 -21.24
N LYS A 298 58.78 -4.57 -20.61
CA LYS A 298 59.86 -4.34 -19.62
C LYS A 298 59.61 -5.09 -18.32
N ASP A 299 58.38 -5.09 -17.82
CA ASP A 299 57.98 -5.81 -16.60
C ASP A 299 58.09 -7.34 -16.80
N ALA A 300 57.73 -7.85 -17.99
CA ALA A 300 57.92 -9.26 -18.33
C ALA A 300 59.41 -9.61 -18.41
N GLN A 301 60.25 -8.75 -19.01
CA GLN A 301 61.70 -8.95 -19.09
C GLN A 301 62.38 -8.93 -17.71
N GLU A 302 61.95 -8.07 -16.79
CA GLU A 302 62.42 -8.06 -15.39
C GLU A 302 62.08 -9.37 -14.65
N ILE A 303 60.98 -10.03 -15.02
CA ILE A 303 60.56 -11.32 -14.45
C ILE A 303 61.09 -12.51 -15.28
N SER A 304 61.99 -12.27 -16.25
CA SER A 304 62.58 -13.28 -17.15
C SER A 304 61.58 -14.01 -18.08
N PHE A 305 60.59 -13.28 -18.59
CA PHE A 305 59.68 -13.69 -19.68
C PHE A 305 59.87 -12.75 -20.90
N SER A 306 59.75 -13.29 -22.12
CA SER A 306 59.60 -12.46 -23.33
C SER A 306 58.15 -12.43 -23.77
N TYR A 307 57.63 -11.24 -24.05
CA TYR A 307 56.28 -11.07 -24.59
C TYR A 307 56.35 -10.83 -26.11
N ASP A 308 55.71 -11.70 -26.89
CA ASP A 308 55.54 -11.51 -28.34
C ASP A 308 54.04 -11.39 -28.67
N ALA A 309 53.68 -10.39 -29.47
CA ALA A 309 52.28 -10.02 -29.73
C ALA A 309 51.49 -11.09 -30.52
N ARG A 310 52.19 -12.05 -31.14
CA ARG A 310 51.58 -13.15 -31.91
C ARG A 310 51.57 -14.48 -31.17
N GLU A 311 52.50 -14.72 -30.26
CA GLU A 311 52.68 -16.01 -29.57
C GLU A 311 52.36 -15.97 -28.07
N GLY A 312 52.15 -14.79 -27.48
CA GLY A 312 51.83 -14.61 -26.07
C GLY A 312 53.08 -14.54 -25.17
N LEU A 313 52.87 -14.76 -23.87
CA LEU A 313 53.93 -14.70 -22.85
C LEU A 313 54.80 -15.97 -22.94
N GLN A 314 56.07 -15.84 -23.33
CA GLN A 314 57.05 -16.93 -23.34
C GLN A 314 57.95 -16.87 -22.10
N ASP A 315 58.02 -17.98 -21.37
CA ASP A 315 58.92 -18.15 -20.24
C ASP A 315 60.36 -18.37 -20.73
N LEU A 316 61.26 -17.41 -20.46
CA LEU A 316 62.69 -17.56 -20.76
C LEU A 316 63.45 -18.24 -19.61
N SER A 317 62.79 -18.47 -18.47
CA SER A 317 63.32 -19.30 -17.40
C SER A 317 63.11 -20.77 -17.76
N SER A 318 63.96 -21.31 -18.64
CA SER A 318 64.18 -22.75 -18.58
C SER A 318 64.71 -23.06 -17.17
N PRO A 319 63.99 -23.80 -16.31
CA PRO A 319 64.53 -24.15 -15.01
C PRO A 319 65.74 -25.05 -15.26
N PRO A 320 66.98 -24.67 -14.87
CA PRO A 320 68.01 -25.68 -14.76
C PRO A 320 67.51 -26.63 -13.68
N SER A 321 67.39 -27.92 -14.01
CA SER A 321 67.08 -28.94 -13.01
C SER A 321 68.00 -28.68 -11.81
N ALA A 322 67.46 -28.54 -10.60
CA ALA A 322 68.26 -28.22 -9.42
C ALA A 322 69.43 -29.23 -9.25
N THR A 323 69.24 -30.44 -9.76
CA THR A 323 70.21 -31.52 -9.91
C THR A 323 71.40 -31.17 -10.81
N ASP A 324 71.21 -30.48 -11.94
CA ASP A 324 72.30 -30.08 -12.82
C ASP A 324 73.14 -28.95 -12.23
N THR A 325 72.52 -28.04 -11.48
CA THR A 325 73.23 -26.90 -10.87
C THR A 325 74.17 -27.39 -9.76
N VAL A 326 73.69 -28.27 -8.87
CA VAL A 326 74.52 -28.86 -7.81
C VAL A 326 75.60 -29.78 -8.39
N ARG A 327 75.25 -30.62 -9.38
CA ARG A 327 76.23 -31.51 -10.04
C ARG A 327 77.31 -30.71 -10.77
N LYS A 328 76.95 -29.66 -11.53
CA LYS A 328 77.91 -28.77 -12.20
C LYS A 328 78.78 -28.02 -11.20
N LEU A 329 78.22 -27.55 -10.08
CA LEU A 329 78.99 -26.87 -9.04
C LEU A 329 80.00 -27.82 -8.36
N LEU A 330 79.59 -29.06 -8.09
CA LEU A 330 80.45 -30.10 -7.53
C LEU A 330 81.54 -30.52 -8.52
N LEU A 331 81.21 -30.69 -9.80
CA LEU A 331 82.19 -30.97 -10.85
C LEU A 331 83.23 -29.84 -10.96
N LYS A 332 82.77 -28.59 -11.04
CA LYS A 332 83.66 -27.43 -11.08
C LYS A 332 84.52 -27.31 -9.82
N SER A 333 83.94 -27.53 -8.64
CA SER A 333 84.70 -27.56 -7.38
C SER A 333 85.72 -28.69 -7.36
N SER A 334 85.40 -29.86 -7.92
CA SER A 334 86.32 -30.99 -8.01
C SER A 334 87.47 -30.72 -8.97
N GLU A 335 87.19 -30.09 -10.12
CA GLU A 335 88.19 -29.66 -11.10
C GLU A 335 89.14 -28.62 -10.51
N GLU A 336 88.60 -27.61 -9.82
CA GLU A 336 89.42 -26.60 -9.12
C GLU A 336 90.29 -27.23 -8.02
N HIS A 337 89.79 -28.24 -7.32
CA HIS A 337 90.56 -28.97 -6.30
C HIS A 337 91.70 -29.77 -6.93
N VAL A 338 91.45 -30.47 -8.03
CA VAL A 338 92.47 -31.22 -8.79
C VAL A 338 93.54 -30.27 -9.33
N LEU A 339 93.15 -29.12 -9.91
CA LEU A 339 94.09 -28.11 -10.39
C LEU A 339 94.93 -27.51 -9.25
N ARG A 340 94.35 -27.26 -8.07
CA ARG A 340 95.09 -26.82 -6.88
C ARG A 340 96.10 -27.88 -6.43
N TRP A 341 95.71 -29.15 -6.44
CA TRP A 341 96.61 -30.24 -6.09
C TRP A 341 97.78 -30.33 -7.07
N PHE A 342 97.55 -30.23 -8.38
CA PHE A 342 98.63 -30.21 -9.37
C PHE A 342 99.61 -29.05 -9.14
N LYS A 343 99.10 -27.83 -8.91
CA LYS A 343 99.96 -26.68 -8.58
C LYS A 343 100.75 -26.89 -7.28
N GLN A 344 100.15 -27.51 -6.27
CA GLN A 344 100.86 -27.83 -5.05
C GLN A 344 101.98 -28.84 -5.29
N GLN A 345 101.77 -29.86 -6.12
CA GLN A 345 102.82 -30.81 -6.50
C GLN A 345 103.95 -30.14 -7.29
N GLU A 346 103.61 -29.20 -8.18
CA GLU A 346 104.60 -28.40 -8.91
C GLU A 346 105.47 -27.60 -7.93
N HIS A 347 104.87 -26.88 -6.99
CA HIS A 347 105.61 -26.13 -5.97
C HIS A 347 106.47 -27.02 -5.07
N LEU A 348 105.98 -28.19 -4.64
CA LEU A 348 106.77 -29.14 -3.86
C LEU A 348 107.98 -29.69 -4.63
N ASN A 349 107.82 -29.92 -5.94
CA ASN A 349 108.91 -30.36 -6.80
C ASN A 349 109.95 -29.23 -7.00
N GLU A 350 109.50 -27.99 -7.17
CA GLU A 350 110.39 -26.82 -7.20
C GLU A 350 111.14 -26.63 -5.90
N GLU A 351 110.46 -26.73 -4.75
CA GLU A 351 111.06 -26.66 -3.42
C GLU A 351 112.12 -27.75 -3.22
N TRP A 352 111.82 -28.99 -3.63
CA TRP A 352 112.78 -30.08 -3.57
C TRP A 352 114.03 -29.82 -4.44
N LYS A 353 113.85 -29.32 -5.67
CA LYS A 353 114.97 -28.95 -6.55
C LYS A 353 115.83 -27.84 -5.96
N LEU A 354 115.20 -26.80 -5.40
CA LEU A 354 115.89 -25.67 -4.79
C LEU A 354 116.65 -26.10 -3.52
N SER A 355 116.04 -26.93 -2.68
CA SER A 355 116.66 -27.50 -1.47
C SER A 355 117.88 -28.38 -1.80
N SER A 356 117.76 -29.21 -2.84
CA SER A 356 118.89 -30.01 -3.35
C SER A 356 120.05 -29.12 -3.81
N ARG A 357 119.76 -28.10 -4.64
CA ARG A 357 120.76 -27.14 -5.11
C ARG A 357 121.40 -26.36 -3.96
N GLN A 358 120.61 -25.97 -2.96
CA GLN A 358 121.12 -25.31 -1.76
C GLN A 358 122.12 -26.21 -1.03
N THR A 359 121.75 -27.48 -0.83
CA THR A 359 122.63 -28.48 -0.18
C THR A 359 123.95 -28.65 -0.93
N ASP A 360 123.92 -28.71 -2.26
CA ASP A 360 125.12 -28.78 -3.10
C ASP A 360 126.00 -27.54 -2.94
N THR A 361 125.41 -26.34 -2.95
CA THR A 361 126.18 -25.09 -2.75
C THR A 361 126.79 -24.99 -1.35
N VAL A 362 126.08 -25.41 -0.31
CA VAL A 362 126.60 -25.46 1.07
C VAL A 362 127.76 -26.45 1.16
N ASN A 363 127.65 -27.62 0.51
CA ASN A 363 128.72 -28.60 0.44
C ASN A 363 129.97 -28.05 -0.27
N GLU A 364 129.80 -27.28 -1.33
CA GLU A 364 130.93 -26.65 -2.04
C GLU A 364 131.60 -25.56 -1.20
N ILE A 365 130.81 -24.72 -0.52
CA ILE A 365 131.35 -23.73 0.45
C ILE A 365 132.11 -24.45 1.56
N ASN A 366 131.57 -25.55 2.07
CA ASN A 366 132.25 -26.37 3.07
C ASN A 366 133.60 -26.86 2.56
N LYS A 367 133.71 -27.40 1.34
CA LYS A 367 135.01 -27.80 0.76
C LYS A 367 136.00 -26.63 0.69
N LEU A 368 135.54 -25.45 0.28
CA LEU A 368 136.36 -24.25 0.22
C LEU A 368 136.83 -23.79 1.61
N LEU A 369 135.98 -23.88 2.64
CA LEU A 369 136.35 -23.56 4.02
C LEU A 369 137.48 -24.47 4.53
N HIS A 370 137.42 -25.79 4.27
CA HIS A 370 138.50 -26.71 4.65
C HIS A 370 139.79 -26.40 3.88
N ARG A 371 139.71 -25.96 2.61
CA ARG A 371 140.89 -25.56 1.81
C ARG A 371 141.56 -24.29 2.33
N VAL A 372 140.79 -23.29 2.77
CA VAL A 372 141.31 -21.96 3.14
C VAL A 372 141.77 -21.88 4.61
N ILE A 373 141.08 -22.57 5.52
CA ILE A 373 141.30 -22.44 6.98
C ILE A 373 142.26 -23.53 7.51
N GLY A 374 142.52 -24.60 6.73
CA GLY A 374 143.32 -25.75 7.16
C GLY A 374 142.54 -26.70 8.09
N GLU A 375 143.19 -27.71 8.65
CA GLU A 375 142.53 -28.83 9.37
C GLU A 375 142.15 -28.55 10.84
N HIS A 376 142.26 -27.31 11.34
CA HIS A 376 141.98 -27.04 12.76
C HIS A 376 140.47 -27.15 13.07
N PRO A 377 140.02 -28.14 13.87
CA PRO A 377 138.59 -28.48 13.97
C PRO A 377 137.72 -27.34 14.52
N SER A 378 138.24 -26.57 15.48
CA SER A 378 137.50 -25.47 16.10
C SER A 378 137.27 -24.27 15.16
N HIS A 379 138.25 -23.95 14.32
CA HIS A 379 138.17 -22.82 13.38
C HIS A 379 137.24 -23.15 12.21
N ILE A 380 137.29 -24.39 11.71
CA ILE A 380 136.34 -24.88 10.70
C ILE A 380 134.91 -24.87 11.26
N ALA A 381 134.69 -25.34 12.49
CA ALA A 381 133.36 -25.36 13.11
C ALA A 381 132.78 -23.94 13.28
N ALA A 382 133.59 -22.99 13.74
CA ALA A 382 133.17 -21.59 13.86
C ALA A 382 132.85 -20.95 12.50
N ALA A 383 133.66 -21.22 11.47
CA ALA A 383 133.43 -20.71 10.12
C ALA A 383 132.17 -21.31 9.47
N LYS A 384 131.92 -22.61 9.64
CA LYS A 384 130.68 -23.28 9.21
C LYS A 384 129.46 -22.66 9.90
N SER A 385 129.51 -22.50 11.22
CA SER A 385 128.42 -21.89 12.00
C SER A 385 128.14 -20.44 11.57
N TYR A 386 129.18 -19.65 11.27
CA TYR A 386 129.03 -18.30 10.74
C TYR A 386 128.37 -18.28 9.35
N VAL A 387 128.81 -19.15 8.44
CA VAL A 387 128.21 -19.28 7.10
C VAL A 387 126.75 -19.74 7.18
N GLU A 388 126.45 -20.75 7.99
CA GLU A 388 125.07 -21.20 8.24
C GLU A 388 124.20 -20.07 8.81
N SER A 389 124.73 -19.30 9.77
CA SER A 389 124.02 -18.15 10.33
C SER A 389 123.78 -17.05 9.28
N ARG A 390 124.72 -16.82 8.37
CA ARG A 390 124.57 -15.87 7.25
C ARG A 390 123.54 -16.35 6.23
N ILE A 391 123.52 -17.64 5.92
CA ILE A 391 122.52 -18.25 5.03
C ILE A 391 121.12 -18.13 5.65
N ARG A 392 120.95 -18.51 6.92
CA ARG A 392 119.66 -18.36 7.64
C ARG A 392 119.20 -16.90 7.68
N LEU A 393 120.10 -15.95 7.95
CA LEU A 393 119.74 -14.53 7.92
C LEU A 393 119.31 -14.06 6.52
N ALA A 394 119.90 -14.60 5.45
CA ALA A 394 119.50 -14.30 4.08
C ALA A 394 118.13 -14.92 3.74
N GLU A 395 117.86 -16.15 4.18
CA GLU A 395 116.56 -16.80 4.08
C GLU A 395 115.47 -16.01 4.81
N GLU A 396 115.70 -15.61 6.05
CA GLU A 396 114.74 -14.83 6.83
C GLU A 396 114.43 -13.48 6.14
N ARG A 397 115.45 -12.82 5.58
CA ARG A 397 115.29 -11.55 4.86
C ARG A 397 114.49 -11.69 3.55
N THR A 398 114.54 -12.83 2.88
CA THR A 398 113.79 -13.06 1.63
C THR A 398 112.39 -13.63 1.89
N VAL A 399 112.23 -14.48 2.90
CA VAL A 399 110.94 -15.09 3.28
C VAL A 399 110.00 -14.07 3.90
N ALA A 400 110.50 -13.14 4.72
CA ALA A 400 109.63 -12.18 5.41
C ALA A 400 108.79 -11.28 4.46
N PRO A 401 109.33 -10.71 3.37
CA PRO A 401 108.53 -10.01 2.36
C PRO A 401 107.49 -10.90 1.66
N CYS A 402 107.85 -12.14 1.33
CA CYS A 402 106.94 -13.11 0.69
C CYS A 402 105.76 -13.47 1.60
N LEU A 403 106.02 -13.77 2.88
CA LEU A 403 104.97 -14.05 3.86
C LEU A 403 104.06 -12.85 4.08
N ARG A 404 104.61 -11.62 4.12
CA ARG A 404 103.79 -10.39 4.20
C ARG A 404 102.89 -10.24 2.99
N LYS A 405 103.41 -10.48 1.78
CA LYS A 405 102.62 -10.41 0.53
C LYS A 405 101.49 -11.44 0.52
N GLU A 406 101.77 -12.67 0.94
CA GLU A 406 100.74 -13.72 1.04
C GLU A 406 99.71 -13.41 2.13
N ALA A 407 100.12 -12.87 3.28
CA ALA A 407 99.19 -12.44 4.32
C ALA A 407 98.21 -11.38 3.80
N VAL A 408 98.69 -10.38 3.04
CA VAL A 408 97.83 -9.37 2.40
C VAL A 408 96.88 -10.00 1.39
N GLN A 409 97.36 -10.92 0.54
CA GLN A 409 96.51 -11.62 -0.42
C GLN A 409 95.43 -12.47 0.25
N LEU A 410 95.76 -13.16 1.35
CA LEU A 410 94.80 -13.95 2.12
C LEU A 410 93.73 -13.07 2.75
N VAL A 411 94.11 -11.92 3.33
CA VAL A 411 93.16 -10.94 3.87
C VAL A 411 92.22 -10.42 2.77
N ASP A 412 92.74 -10.08 1.58
CA ASP A 412 91.92 -9.66 0.44
C ASP A 412 90.95 -10.77 -0.01
N ARG A 413 91.41 -12.03 -0.12
CA ARG A 413 90.56 -13.18 -0.46
C ARG A 413 89.46 -13.42 0.57
N ILE A 414 89.77 -13.32 1.87
CA ILE A 414 88.79 -13.44 2.96
C ILE A 414 87.75 -12.33 2.83
N SER A 415 88.18 -11.07 2.64
CA SER A 415 87.25 -9.94 2.49
C SER A 415 86.30 -10.10 1.29
N LYS A 416 86.81 -10.56 0.14
CA LYS A 416 86.02 -10.84 -1.07
C LYS A 416 85.04 -12.00 -0.86
N ALA A 417 85.47 -13.06 -0.18
CA ALA A 417 84.60 -14.18 0.15
C ALA A 417 83.48 -13.77 1.12
N GLN A 418 83.79 -12.90 2.08
CA GLN A 418 82.82 -12.40 3.05
C GLN A 418 81.76 -11.51 2.39
N LYS A 419 82.15 -10.59 1.50
CA LYS A 419 81.21 -9.80 0.69
C LYS A 419 80.27 -10.69 -0.14
N LYS A 420 80.81 -11.70 -0.83
CA LYS A 420 80.00 -12.66 -1.59
C LYS A 420 79.01 -13.43 -0.70
N LYS A 421 79.42 -13.78 0.52
CA LYS A 421 78.55 -14.43 1.50
C LYS A 421 77.39 -13.52 1.93
N GLU A 422 77.67 -12.25 2.22
CA GLU A 422 76.65 -11.25 2.56
C GLU A 422 75.67 -11.04 1.40
N GLU A 423 76.16 -10.88 0.16
CA GLU A 423 75.33 -10.78 -1.04
C GLU A 423 74.43 -12.02 -1.22
N LEU A 424 74.95 -13.22 -0.99
CA LEU A 424 74.17 -14.46 -1.05
C LEU A 424 73.10 -14.52 0.05
N GLN A 425 73.40 -14.05 1.26
CA GLN A 425 72.43 -13.99 2.36
C GLN A 425 71.29 -13.02 2.04
N ILE A 426 71.59 -11.85 1.46
CA ILE A 426 70.58 -10.89 1.02
C ILE A 426 69.68 -11.51 -0.05
N LYS A 427 70.26 -12.15 -1.08
CA LYS A 427 69.49 -12.84 -2.13
C LYS A 427 68.62 -13.94 -1.55
N TYR A 428 69.13 -14.71 -0.59
CA TYR A 428 68.35 -15.76 0.08
C TYR A 428 67.16 -15.20 0.86
N ALA A 429 67.34 -14.08 1.58
CA ALA A 429 66.25 -13.40 2.27
C ALA A 429 65.18 -12.90 1.29
N GLN A 430 65.59 -12.28 0.18
CA GLN A 430 64.67 -11.84 -0.88
C GLN A 430 63.85 -13.00 -1.46
N ILE A 431 64.47 -14.16 -1.69
CA ILE A 431 63.78 -15.37 -2.16
C ILE A 431 62.75 -15.85 -1.12
N GLN A 432 63.09 -15.87 0.17
CA GLN A 432 62.15 -16.26 1.22
C GLN A 432 60.95 -15.31 1.29
N ASP A 433 61.17 -14.00 1.18
CA ASP A 433 60.09 -13.02 1.22
C ASP A 433 59.19 -13.11 -0.01
N PHE A 434 59.78 -13.36 -1.19
CA PHE A 434 59.02 -13.67 -2.40
C PHE A 434 58.15 -14.92 -2.23
N GLN A 435 58.70 -16.00 -1.67
CA GLN A 435 57.92 -17.23 -1.40
C GLN A 435 56.75 -16.97 -0.44
N LYS A 436 56.95 -16.19 0.63
CA LYS A 436 55.86 -15.79 1.54
C LYS A 436 54.80 -14.98 0.81
N LEU A 437 55.21 -14.02 -0.03
CA LEU A 437 54.28 -13.20 -0.82
C LEU A 437 53.47 -14.03 -1.81
N VAL A 438 54.11 -14.95 -2.52
CA VAL A 438 53.44 -15.89 -3.43
C VAL A 438 52.44 -16.76 -2.66
N GLY A 439 52.83 -17.29 -1.50
CA GLY A 439 51.93 -18.04 -0.62
C GLY A 439 50.68 -17.22 -0.25
N LYS A 440 50.85 -15.97 0.19
CA LYS A 440 49.74 -15.06 0.49
C LYS A 440 48.84 -14.84 -0.74
N LYS A 441 49.42 -14.47 -1.89
CA LYS A 441 48.65 -14.24 -3.12
C LYS A 441 47.89 -15.50 -3.57
N GLN A 442 48.50 -16.68 -3.49
CA GLN A 442 47.85 -17.94 -3.85
C GLN A 442 46.65 -18.27 -2.94
N THR A 443 46.74 -17.96 -1.64
CA THR A 443 45.60 -18.10 -0.72
C THR A 443 44.46 -17.14 -1.09
N THR A 444 44.76 -15.88 -1.43
CA THR A 444 43.76 -14.91 -1.89
C THR A 444 43.09 -15.36 -3.18
N ILE A 445 43.87 -15.81 -4.17
CA ILE A 445 43.34 -16.36 -5.43
C ILE A 445 42.44 -17.57 -5.15
N SER A 446 42.85 -18.48 -4.27
CA SER A 446 42.02 -19.64 -3.89
C SER A 446 40.72 -19.23 -3.21
N LYS A 447 40.73 -18.22 -2.34
CA LYS A 447 39.52 -17.67 -1.70
C LYS A 447 38.60 -17.03 -2.75
N LEU A 448 39.14 -16.21 -3.66
CA LEU A 448 38.38 -15.57 -4.74
C LEU A 448 37.79 -16.62 -5.69
N ALA A 449 38.52 -17.66 -6.04
CA ALA A 449 38.03 -18.77 -6.86
C ALA A 449 36.87 -19.51 -6.18
N LYS A 450 36.97 -19.77 -4.86
CA LYS A 450 35.87 -20.35 -4.08
C LYS A 450 34.64 -19.44 -4.01
N LEU A 451 34.84 -18.14 -3.81
CA LEU A 451 33.76 -17.16 -3.80
C LEU A 451 33.07 -17.09 -5.17
N ASN A 452 33.84 -17.04 -6.26
CA ASN A 452 33.31 -17.05 -7.63
C ASN A 452 32.59 -18.36 -7.95
N ALA A 453 33.11 -19.51 -7.53
CA ALA A 453 32.42 -20.79 -7.70
C ALA A 453 31.06 -20.84 -6.98
N ALA A 454 30.88 -20.08 -5.90
CA ALA A 454 29.63 -19.96 -5.15
C ALA A 454 28.66 -18.88 -5.69
N VAL A 455 29.10 -18.02 -6.63
CA VAL A 455 28.25 -16.97 -7.22
C VAL A 455 27.05 -17.54 -7.98
N PRO A 456 27.16 -18.57 -8.84
CA PRO A 456 26.02 -19.12 -9.57
C PRO A 456 24.91 -19.62 -8.66
N GLU A 457 25.26 -20.32 -7.58
CA GLU A 457 24.28 -20.83 -6.60
C GLU A 457 23.65 -19.70 -5.78
N ARG A 458 24.41 -18.69 -5.34
CA ARG A 458 23.84 -17.49 -4.68
C ARG A 458 22.91 -16.72 -5.60
N LEU A 459 23.26 -16.59 -6.88
CA LEU A 459 22.49 -15.85 -7.86
C LEU A 459 21.20 -16.60 -8.23
N LYS A 460 21.28 -17.93 -8.33
CA LYS A 460 20.11 -18.81 -8.48
C LYS A 460 19.19 -18.74 -7.26
N SER A 461 19.74 -18.81 -6.05
CA SER A 461 18.98 -18.68 -4.80
C SER A 461 18.29 -17.31 -4.70
N ARG A 462 19.00 -16.20 -4.96
CA ARG A 462 18.38 -14.86 -4.96
C ARG A 462 17.35 -14.68 -6.06
N ARG A 463 17.60 -15.21 -7.26
CA ARG A 463 16.60 -15.19 -8.34
C ARG A 463 15.35 -15.93 -7.93
N GLN A 464 15.50 -17.11 -7.33
CA GLN A 464 14.38 -17.88 -6.81
C GLN A 464 13.66 -17.12 -5.69
N GLU A 465 14.38 -16.45 -4.80
CA GLU A 465 13.79 -15.61 -3.74
C GLU A 465 13.00 -14.42 -4.31
N VAL A 466 13.51 -13.76 -5.35
CA VAL A 466 12.81 -12.70 -6.08
C VAL A 466 11.59 -13.23 -6.83
N GLU A 467 11.70 -14.37 -7.52
CA GLU A 467 10.57 -15.04 -8.19
C GLU A 467 9.50 -15.46 -7.18
N THR A 468 9.92 -16.01 -6.03
CA THR A 468 9.03 -16.37 -4.94
C THR A 468 8.39 -15.13 -4.35
N TYR A 469 9.11 -14.02 -4.19
CA TYR A 469 8.57 -12.75 -3.72
C TYR A 469 7.58 -12.14 -4.73
N LEU A 470 7.85 -12.20 -6.03
CA LEU A 470 6.92 -11.74 -7.08
C LEU A 470 5.65 -12.60 -7.14
N ALA A 471 5.78 -13.91 -6.90
CA ALA A 471 4.67 -14.85 -6.87
C ALA A 471 3.87 -14.83 -5.56
N SER A 472 4.53 -14.67 -4.41
CA SER A 472 3.92 -14.72 -3.07
C SER A 472 3.46 -13.36 -2.55
N ARG A 473 4.13 -12.27 -2.94
CA ARG A 473 3.74 -10.93 -2.54
C ARG A 473 2.91 -10.31 -3.64
N SER A 474 1.60 -10.52 -3.56
CA SER A 474 0.46 -9.67 -3.90
C SER A 474 0.51 -8.72 -5.11
N LEU A 475 1.58 -8.51 -5.86
CA LEU A 475 1.63 -7.58 -6.98
C LEU A 475 0.80 -8.12 -8.14
N MET A 476 0.86 -9.43 -8.39
CA MET A 476 -0.01 -10.11 -9.33
C MET A 476 -1.46 -10.17 -8.84
N ASP A 477 -1.68 -10.47 -7.55
CA ASP A 477 -3.03 -10.50 -6.97
C ASP A 477 -3.67 -9.11 -6.92
N HIS A 478 -2.89 -8.07 -6.63
CA HIS A 478 -3.34 -6.68 -6.53
C HIS A 478 -3.48 -6.06 -7.91
N LEU A 479 -2.67 -6.46 -8.90
CA LEU A 479 -2.92 -6.13 -10.31
C LEU A 479 -4.20 -6.79 -10.81
N ALA A 480 -4.46 -8.06 -10.43
CA ALA A 480 -5.69 -8.75 -10.76
C ALA A 480 -6.91 -8.09 -10.08
N GLU A 481 -6.78 -7.71 -8.82
CA GLU A 481 -7.80 -7.01 -8.04
C GLU A 481 -8.09 -5.60 -8.59
N VAL A 482 -7.05 -4.83 -8.92
CA VAL A 482 -7.17 -3.49 -9.53
C VAL A 482 -7.74 -3.56 -10.95
N LYS A 483 -7.48 -4.63 -11.70
CA LYS A 483 -8.14 -4.86 -13.02
C LYS A 483 -9.58 -5.34 -12.87
N ALA A 484 -9.89 -6.10 -11.82
CA ALA A 484 -11.24 -6.59 -11.54
C ALA A 484 -12.15 -5.52 -10.95
N MET A 485 -11.61 -4.55 -10.20
CA MET A 485 -12.41 -3.49 -9.55
C MET A 485 -13.20 -2.62 -10.54
N PRO A 486 -12.65 -2.13 -11.67
CA PRO A 486 -13.39 -1.38 -12.68
C PRO A 486 -14.48 -2.19 -13.37
N THR A 487 -14.24 -3.47 -13.65
CA THR A 487 -15.23 -4.35 -14.26
C THR A 487 -16.34 -4.70 -13.28
N ARG A 488 -16.01 -4.91 -12.00
CA ARG A 488 -16.99 -5.08 -10.91
C ARG A 488 -17.85 -3.83 -10.73
N LEU A 489 -17.23 -2.66 -10.64
CA LEU A 489 -17.93 -1.36 -10.54
C LEU A 489 -18.84 -1.10 -11.75
N LYS A 490 -18.39 -1.44 -12.97
CA LYS A 490 -19.22 -1.32 -14.18
C LYS A 490 -20.42 -2.26 -14.14
N GLY A 491 -20.21 -3.52 -13.71
CA GLY A 491 -21.27 -4.51 -13.56
C GLY A 491 -22.30 -4.13 -12.49
N VAL A 492 -21.83 -3.59 -11.36
CA VAL A 492 -22.67 -3.07 -10.28
C VAL A 492 -23.50 -1.89 -10.79
N LEU A 493 -22.89 -0.92 -11.50
CA LEU A 493 -23.62 0.23 -12.04
C LEU A 493 -24.68 -0.17 -13.08
N THR A 494 -24.40 -1.15 -13.94
CA THR A 494 -25.41 -1.67 -14.88
C THR A 494 -26.53 -2.38 -14.13
N SER A 495 -26.22 -3.16 -13.10
CA SER A 495 -27.25 -3.80 -12.26
C SER A 495 -28.06 -2.80 -11.43
N GLU A 496 -27.45 -1.71 -10.98
CA GLU A 496 -28.11 -0.60 -10.28
C GLU A 496 -29.07 0.12 -11.21
N LEU A 497 -28.65 0.43 -12.44
CA LEU A 497 -29.50 1.05 -13.46
C LEU A 497 -30.68 0.15 -13.80
N ASP A 498 -30.45 -1.15 -14.01
CA ASP A 498 -31.50 -2.12 -14.32
C ASP A 498 -32.46 -2.29 -13.13
N ALA A 499 -31.96 -2.32 -11.90
CA ALA A 499 -32.79 -2.40 -10.69
C ALA A 499 -33.61 -1.12 -10.46
N PHE A 500 -33.02 0.06 -10.70
CA PHE A 500 -33.71 1.34 -10.54
C PHE A 500 -34.77 1.56 -11.63
N LEU A 501 -34.54 1.08 -12.85
CA LEU A 501 -35.52 1.06 -13.93
C LEU A 501 -36.73 0.17 -13.59
N GLY A 502 -36.55 -0.84 -12.73
CA GLY A 502 -37.61 -1.69 -12.20
C GLY A 502 -38.43 -1.09 -11.06
N VAL A 503 -37.99 0.02 -10.44
CA VAL A 503 -38.71 0.65 -9.33
C VAL A 503 -39.91 1.44 -9.86
N LEU A 504 -41.10 0.94 -9.55
CA LEU A 504 -42.35 1.60 -9.92
C LEU A 504 -42.50 2.91 -9.13
N LEU A 505 -42.77 4.01 -9.83
CA LEU A 505 -42.90 5.38 -9.28
C LEU A 505 -43.79 5.50 -8.02
N PRO A 506 -44.91 4.75 -7.89
CA PRO A 506 -45.74 4.73 -6.69
C PRO A 506 -45.02 4.30 -5.40
N CYS A 507 -43.92 3.52 -5.51
CA CYS A 507 -43.10 3.09 -4.37
C CYS A 507 -42.25 4.21 -3.76
N LEU A 508 -42.02 5.29 -4.52
CA LEU A 508 -41.22 6.46 -4.10
C LEU A 508 -42.09 7.61 -3.56
N LEU A 509 -43.41 7.51 -3.71
CA LEU A 509 -44.36 8.50 -3.20
C LEU A 509 -44.55 8.29 -1.69
N THR A 510 -43.96 9.17 -0.88
CA THR A 510 -44.13 9.17 0.58
C THR A 510 -45.13 10.25 1.02
N LEU A 511 -46.09 9.87 1.86
CA LEU A 511 -47.07 10.73 2.49
C LEU A 511 -46.73 10.91 3.99
N PRO A 512 -46.83 12.13 4.54
CA PRO A 512 -46.65 12.36 5.97
C PRO A 512 -47.86 11.81 6.74
N VAL A 513 -47.62 10.94 7.72
CA VAL A 513 -48.67 10.35 8.57
C VAL A 513 -48.68 11.04 9.93
N ASP A 514 -47.50 11.27 10.52
CA ASP A 514 -47.32 12.04 11.76
C ASP A 514 -46.14 13.04 11.66
N SER A 515 -45.84 13.77 12.75
CA SER A 515 -44.82 14.84 12.78
C SER A 515 -43.38 14.38 12.49
N HIS A 516 -43.11 13.07 12.51
CA HIS A 516 -41.78 12.49 12.30
C HIS A 516 -41.76 11.28 11.34
N THR A 517 -42.90 10.84 10.81
CA THR A 517 -43.05 9.57 10.09
C THR A 517 -43.68 9.81 8.72
N ARG A 518 -42.92 9.50 7.67
CA ARG A 518 -43.40 9.49 6.28
C ARG A 518 -43.54 8.04 5.83
N LEU A 519 -44.78 7.62 5.56
CA LEU A 519 -45.05 6.28 5.03
C LEU A 519 -45.23 6.36 3.52
N CYS A 520 -44.85 5.30 2.80
CA CYS A 520 -45.14 5.23 1.38
C CYS A 520 -46.65 5.17 1.15
N ALA A 521 -47.15 5.82 0.10
CA ALA A 521 -48.57 5.82 -0.24
C ALA A 521 -49.15 4.41 -0.41
N LEU A 522 -48.33 3.45 -0.84
CA LEU A 522 -48.69 2.03 -0.95
C LEU A 522 -48.85 1.33 0.42
N ASP A 523 -48.15 1.78 1.47
CA ASP A 523 -48.26 1.21 2.83
C ASP A 523 -49.51 1.70 3.57
N LEU A 524 -50.13 2.77 3.07
CA LEU A 524 -51.40 3.32 3.55
C LEU A 524 -52.60 2.77 2.78
N SER A 525 -52.36 1.85 1.83
CA SER A 525 -53.42 1.20 1.07
C SER A 525 -54.23 0.29 1.98
N ILE A 526 -55.55 0.49 1.96
CA ILE A 526 -56.54 -0.30 2.70
C ILE A 526 -56.67 -1.76 2.21
N SER A 527 -55.98 -2.13 1.13
CA SER A 527 -55.96 -3.49 0.58
C SER A 527 -54.53 -3.97 0.27
N PRO A 528 -53.70 -4.30 1.28
CA PRO A 528 -52.31 -4.72 1.09
C PRO A 528 -52.18 -6.02 0.28
N ASP A 529 -53.12 -6.95 0.44
CA ASP A 529 -53.09 -8.28 -0.18
C ASP A 529 -53.64 -8.32 -1.62
N VAL A 530 -54.26 -7.22 -2.08
CA VAL A 530 -54.93 -7.15 -3.39
C VAL A 530 -54.09 -6.40 -4.44
N HIS A 531 -53.13 -5.58 -4.00
CA HIS A 531 -52.30 -4.80 -4.91
C HIS A 531 -50.96 -5.52 -5.15
N ALA A 532 -50.80 -6.15 -6.33
CA ALA A 532 -49.55 -6.80 -6.76
C ALA A 532 -48.29 -5.91 -6.55
N LEU A 533 -48.49 -4.60 -6.64
CA LEU A 533 -47.47 -3.56 -6.46
C LEU A 533 -46.89 -3.48 -5.02
N ALA A 534 -47.64 -3.89 -3.99
CA ALA A 534 -47.17 -3.85 -2.60
C ALA A 534 -46.17 -4.98 -2.30
N PHE A 535 -46.37 -6.16 -2.90
CA PHE A 535 -45.44 -7.28 -2.83
C PHE A 535 -44.18 -7.02 -3.66
N GLU A 536 -44.35 -6.49 -4.87
CA GLU A 536 -43.22 -6.09 -5.73
C GLU A 536 -42.35 -5.02 -5.09
N LYS A 537 -42.93 -4.06 -4.34
CA LYS A 537 -42.18 -3.00 -3.63
C LYS A 537 -41.16 -3.54 -2.63
N LEU A 538 -41.52 -4.54 -1.82
CA LEU A 538 -40.61 -5.09 -0.81
C LEU A 538 -39.42 -5.78 -1.51
N GLN A 539 -39.70 -6.46 -2.62
CA GLN A 539 -38.70 -7.11 -3.44
C GLN A 539 -37.81 -6.09 -4.17
N THR A 540 -38.37 -5.06 -4.80
CA THR A 540 -37.59 -4.01 -5.47
C THR A 540 -36.74 -3.21 -4.49
N TYR A 541 -37.27 -2.89 -3.31
CA TYR A 541 -36.49 -2.21 -2.26
C TYR A 541 -35.35 -3.09 -1.76
N ALA A 542 -35.59 -4.39 -1.54
CA ALA A 542 -34.55 -5.34 -1.16
C ALA A 542 -33.48 -5.51 -2.25
N ASP A 543 -33.90 -5.55 -3.52
CA ASP A 543 -33.00 -5.68 -4.67
C ASP A 543 -32.14 -4.41 -4.84
N VAL A 544 -32.72 -3.22 -4.69
CA VAL A 544 -32.00 -1.93 -4.71
C VAL A 544 -31.04 -1.82 -3.53
N CYS A 545 -31.45 -2.21 -2.32
CA CYS A 545 -30.56 -2.21 -1.16
C CYS A 545 -29.40 -3.20 -1.35
N LYS A 546 -29.66 -4.36 -1.94
CA LYS A 546 -28.63 -5.37 -2.24
C LYS A 546 -27.67 -4.89 -3.33
N ALA A 547 -28.16 -4.22 -4.37
CA ALA A 547 -27.35 -3.67 -5.46
C ALA A 547 -26.41 -2.55 -4.97
N LEU A 548 -26.90 -1.69 -4.06
CA LEU A 548 -26.16 -0.55 -3.51
C LEU A 548 -25.30 -0.91 -2.28
N GLU A 549 -25.22 -2.19 -1.91
CA GLU A 549 -24.64 -2.67 -0.64
C GLU A 549 -25.18 -1.90 0.59
N PHE A 550 -26.43 -1.43 0.51
CA PHE A 550 -27.07 -0.65 1.55
C PHE A 550 -27.59 -1.59 2.66
N PRO A 551 -27.27 -1.31 3.95
CA PRO A 551 -27.69 -2.19 5.03
C PRO A 551 -29.21 -2.19 5.21
N MET A 552 -29.84 -3.37 5.11
CA MET A 552 -31.30 -3.54 5.24
C MET A 552 -31.89 -3.07 6.58
N HIS A 553 -31.05 -2.89 7.61
CA HIS A 553 -31.48 -2.38 8.92
C HIS A 553 -31.61 -0.85 8.97
N LYS A 554 -31.21 -0.13 7.92
CA LYS A 554 -31.33 1.34 7.83
C LYS A 554 -32.62 1.75 7.13
N SER A 555 -33.18 2.90 7.53
CA SER A 555 -34.40 3.45 6.93
C SER A 555 -34.17 3.85 5.46
N ALA A 556 -35.21 3.72 4.64
CA ALA A 556 -35.21 4.09 3.22
C ALA A 556 -34.81 5.56 2.98
N GLU A 557 -35.01 6.41 3.98
CA GLU A 557 -34.67 7.83 4.00
C GLU A 557 -33.15 8.08 3.95
N CYS A 558 -32.33 7.10 4.37
CA CYS A 558 -30.88 7.18 4.31
C CYS A 558 -30.30 6.73 2.95
N LEU A 559 -31.13 6.14 2.09
CA LEU A 559 -30.71 5.65 0.77
C LEU A 559 -30.19 6.77 -0.14
N PRO A 560 -30.84 7.96 -0.26
CA PRO A 560 -30.34 9.05 -1.08
C PRO A 560 -28.98 9.58 -0.59
N LEU A 561 -28.77 9.66 0.72
CA LEU A 561 -27.49 10.09 1.31
C LEU A 561 -26.38 9.07 1.01
N HIS A 562 -26.69 7.76 1.09
CA HIS A 562 -25.76 6.69 0.73
C HIS A 562 -25.35 6.75 -0.75
N VAL A 563 -26.34 6.91 -1.64
CA VAL A 563 -26.10 7.09 -3.08
C VAL A 563 -25.26 8.35 -3.36
N LEU A 564 -25.53 9.46 -2.67
CA LEU A 564 -24.74 10.68 -2.80
C LEU A 564 -23.28 10.46 -2.37
N ASN A 565 -23.07 9.70 -1.29
CA ASN A 565 -21.74 9.40 -0.77
C ASN A 565 -20.94 8.50 -1.73
N ILE A 566 -21.60 7.51 -2.35
CA ILE A 566 -21.03 6.70 -3.43
C ILE A 566 -20.66 7.59 -4.63
N HIS A 567 -21.53 8.52 -5.04
CA HIS A 567 -21.24 9.46 -6.12
C HIS A 567 -20.05 10.39 -5.82
N VAL A 568 -19.95 10.90 -4.60
CA VAL A 568 -18.80 11.72 -4.15
C VAL A 568 -17.51 10.90 -4.21
N SER A 569 -17.54 9.67 -3.70
CA SER A 569 -16.40 8.74 -3.73
C SER A 569 -15.97 8.43 -5.18
N GLN A 570 -16.93 8.23 -6.08
CA GLN A 570 -16.68 8.01 -7.51
C GLN A 570 -16.05 9.25 -8.18
N ARG A 571 -16.52 10.45 -7.84
CA ARG A 571 -15.98 11.70 -8.36
C ARG A 571 -14.54 11.92 -7.90
N GLN A 572 -14.25 11.60 -6.64
CA GLN A 572 -12.89 11.64 -6.08
C GLN A 572 -11.96 10.63 -6.77
N LEU A 573 -12.42 9.39 -6.96
CA LEU A 573 -11.66 8.35 -7.67
C LEU A 573 -11.37 8.75 -9.13
N ARG A 574 -12.36 9.30 -9.85
CA ARG A 574 -12.16 9.81 -11.22
C ARG A 574 -11.18 10.98 -11.26
N ALA A 575 -11.23 11.88 -10.28
CA ALA A 575 -10.27 12.99 -10.18
C ALA A 575 -8.85 12.48 -9.91
N ALA A 576 -8.69 11.52 -9.01
CA ALA A 576 -7.41 10.88 -8.71
C ALA A 576 -6.84 10.11 -9.92
N GLN A 577 -7.69 9.42 -10.67
CA GLN A 577 -7.30 8.75 -11.91
C GLN A 577 -6.80 9.76 -12.95
N LYS A 578 -7.56 10.84 -13.21
CA LYS A 578 -7.15 11.90 -14.14
C LYS A 578 -5.85 12.57 -13.72
N LEU A 579 -5.65 12.79 -12.41
CA LEU A 579 -4.41 13.35 -11.88
C LEU A 579 -3.23 12.41 -12.16
N ARG A 580 -3.39 11.10 -11.90
CA ARG A 580 -2.36 10.09 -12.21
C ARG A 580 -2.06 9.97 -13.69
N GLU A 581 -3.08 9.97 -14.55
CA GLU A 581 -2.90 9.98 -16.01
C GLU A 581 -2.19 11.25 -16.48
N SER A 582 -2.53 12.41 -15.92
CA SER A 582 -1.86 13.67 -16.23
C SER A 582 -0.41 13.71 -15.73
N ALA A 583 -0.13 13.15 -14.55
CA ALA A 583 1.20 13.04 -13.99
C ALA A 583 2.06 12.03 -14.77
N ALA A 584 1.48 10.92 -15.22
CA ALA A 584 2.13 9.98 -16.11
C ALA A 584 2.42 10.61 -17.48
N ALA A 585 1.46 11.35 -18.04
CA ALA A 585 1.64 12.08 -19.30
C ALA A 585 2.63 13.26 -19.17
N ALA A 586 2.71 13.90 -18.00
CA ALA A 586 3.68 14.95 -17.70
C ALA A 586 5.08 14.37 -17.47
N ALA A 587 5.19 13.21 -16.81
CA ALA A 587 6.43 12.46 -16.68
C ALA A 587 6.95 11.99 -18.05
N LEU A 588 6.05 11.47 -18.91
CA LEU A 588 6.37 11.14 -20.31
C LEU A 588 6.85 12.37 -21.09
N ARG A 589 6.17 13.51 -20.97
CA ARG A 589 6.59 14.76 -21.61
C ARG A 589 7.91 15.33 -21.04
N ALA A 590 8.13 15.23 -19.73
CA ALA A 590 9.36 15.67 -19.07
C ALA A 590 10.57 14.79 -19.42
N THR A 591 10.35 13.54 -19.83
CA THR A 591 11.42 12.67 -20.36
C THR A 591 11.85 13.00 -21.79
N GLY A 592 11.27 14.03 -22.43
CA GLY A 592 11.76 14.58 -23.70
C GLY A 592 11.65 13.63 -24.90
N LYS A 593 10.96 12.49 -24.77
CA LYS A 593 10.69 11.58 -25.88
C LYS A 593 9.34 11.90 -26.47
N THR A 594 9.29 12.91 -27.33
CA THR A 594 8.45 12.81 -28.53
C THR A 594 8.85 11.52 -29.23
N ASP A 595 7.87 10.73 -29.67
CA ASP A 595 8.07 9.47 -30.41
C ASP A 595 8.85 9.72 -31.72
N ASP A 596 10.16 9.92 -31.62
CA ASP A 596 11.08 9.75 -32.71
C ASP A 596 11.58 8.30 -32.56
N LEU A 597 10.84 7.37 -33.17
CA LEU A 597 11.20 5.95 -33.27
C LEU A 597 12.35 5.72 -34.25
N THR A 598 12.80 6.76 -34.94
CA THR A 598 13.92 6.82 -35.90
C THR A 598 15.23 6.24 -35.35
N PRO A 599 15.64 6.50 -34.09
CA PRO A 599 16.84 5.89 -33.50
C PRO A 599 16.64 4.40 -33.17
N PHE A 600 15.42 3.97 -32.82
CA PHE A 600 15.11 2.55 -32.56
C PHE A 600 15.04 1.73 -33.84
N ILE A 601 14.57 2.32 -34.94
CA ILE A 601 14.63 1.73 -36.28
C ILE A 601 16.10 1.61 -36.71
N GLY A 602 16.91 2.64 -36.51
CA GLY A 602 18.35 2.59 -36.79
C GLY A 602 19.12 1.56 -35.94
N LEU A 603 18.80 1.46 -34.65
CA LEU A 603 19.37 0.44 -33.74
C LEU A 603 18.94 -0.97 -34.12
N ARG A 604 17.69 -1.16 -34.57
CA ARG A 604 17.21 -2.45 -35.07
C ARG A 604 17.92 -2.84 -36.36
N GLU A 605 18.09 -1.93 -37.30
CA GLU A 605 18.82 -2.19 -38.54
C GLU A 605 20.32 -2.45 -38.30
N MET A 606 20.93 -1.75 -37.34
CA MET A 606 22.30 -2.02 -36.91
C MET A 606 22.44 -3.37 -36.22
N ALA A 607 21.50 -3.73 -35.33
CA ALA A 607 21.47 -5.03 -34.67
C ALA A 607 21.26 -6.16 -35.69
N GLU A 608 20.33 -6.00 -36.64
CA GLU A 608 20.09 -6.98 -37.70
C GLU A 608 21.32 -7.11 -38.64
N LYS A 609 22.04 -6.02 -38.95
CA LYS A 609 23.30 -6.07 -39.69
C LYS A 609 24.41 -6.76 -38.90
N GLN A 610 24.53 -6.48 -37.62
CA GLN A 610 25.57 -7.06 -36.75
C GLN A 610 25.32 -8.54 -36.48
N ASP A 611 24.06 -8.93 -36.27
CA ASP A 611 23.65 -10.34 -36.17
C ASP A 611 23.88 -11.08 -37.49
N LYS A 612 23.60 -10.45 -38.63
CA LYS A 612 23.90 -11.04 -39.95
C LYS A 612 25.40 -11.22 -40.16
N ALA A 613 26.22 -10.23 -39.79
CA ALA A 613 27.68 -10.31 -39.88
C ALA A 613 28.27 -11.37 -38.93
N GLN A 614 27.76 -11.48 -37.69
CA GLN A 614 28.14 -12.53 -36.76
C GLN A 614 27.72 -13.91 -37.26
N LYS A 615 26.51 -14.03 -37.82
CA LYS A 615 26.02 -15.28 -38.40
C LYS A 615 26.85 -15.72 -39.60
N GLU A 616 27.23 -14.80 -40.49
CA GLU A 616 28.14 -15.09 -41.62
C GLU A 616 29.55 -15.50 -41.16
N LYS A 617 30.04 -14.95 -40.05
CA LYS A 617 31.35 -15.31 -39.48
C LYS A 617 31.33 -16.66 -38.74
N LEU A 618 30.26 -16.95 -38.00
CA LEU A 618 30.16 -18.13 -37.12
C LEU A 618 29.64 -19.37 -37.84
N LEU A 619 28.76 -19.25 -38.84
CA LEU A 619 28.24 -20.40 -39.60
C LEU A 619 29.32 -21.27 -40.25
N PRO A 620 30.36 -20.70 -40.91
CA PRO A 620 31.43 -21.49 -41.49
C PRO A 620 32.22 -22.25 -40.42
N GLN A 621 32.54 -21.60 -39.30
CA GLN A 621 33.29 -22.20 -38.19
C GLN A 621 32.52 -23.32 -37.51
N LEU A 622 31.20 -23.15 -37.32
CA LEU A 622 30.31 -24.18 -36.80
C LEU A 622 30.14 -25.35 -37.77
N ARG A 623 30.03 -25.08 -39.08
CA ARG A 623 29.98 -26.13 -40.10
C ARG A 623 31.28 -26.91 -40.15
N GLU A 624 32.42 -26.23 -40.07
CA GLU A 624 33.74 -26.86 -40.03
C GLU A 624 33.89 -27.73 -38.76
N GLY A 625 33.52 -27.20 -37.59
CA GLY A 625 33.51 -27.95 -36.33
C GLY A 625 32.57 -29.17 -36.36
N ILE A 626 31.38 -29.05 -36.94
CA ILE A 626 30.44 -30.17 -37.12
C ILE A 626 31.00 -31.21 -38.10
N THR A 627 31.62 -30.77 -39.20
CA THR A 627 32.25 -31.72 -40.14
C THR A 627 33.45 -32.44 -39.53
N GLN A 628 34.21 -31.77 -38.65
CA GLN A 628 35.33 -32.35 -37.92
C GLN A 628 34.82 -33.36 -36.87
N ALA A 629 33.81 -33.00 -36.08
CA ALA A 629 33.18 -33.89 -35.13
C ALA A 629 32.53 -35.12 -35.80
N ASN A 630 31.93 -34.96 -36.98
CA ASN A 630 31.38 -36.09 -37.74
C ASN A 630 32.47 -37.02 -38.30
N LYS A 631 33.64 -36.48 -38.70
CA LYS A 631 34.79 -37.30 -39.10
C LYS A 631 35.36 -38.09 -37.92
N GLU A 632 35.47 -37.45 -36.75
CA GLU A 632 35.93 -38.10 -35.52
C GLU A 632 34.94 -39.16 -35.04
N ALA A 633 33.63 -38.89 -35.11
CA ALA A 633 32.59 -39.89 -34.82
C ALA A 633 32.63 -41.09 -35.79
N ALA A 634 32.86 -40.84 -37.08
CA ALA A 634 33.04 -41.91 -38.06
C ALA A 634 34.29 -42.77 -37.80
N LEU A 635 35.38 -42.17 -37.31
CA LEU A 635 36.58 -42.89 -36.87
C LEU A 635 36.31 -43.75 -35.63
N VAL A 636 35.54 -43.23 -34.68
CA VAL A 636 35.11 -43.99 -33.48
C VAL A 636 34.21 -45.16 -33.87
N ASP A 637 33.28 -44.99 -34.81
CA ASP A 637 32.45 -46.09 -35.32
C ASP A 637 33.27 -47.12 -36.12
N LEU A 638 34.31 -46.70 -36.83
CA LEU A 638 35.23 -47.60 -37.52
C LEU A 638 36.04 -48.43 -36.52
N LEU A 639 36.57 -47.79 -35.46
CA LEU A 639 37.26 -48.46 -34.35
C LEU A 639 36.32 -49.43 -33.63
N ARG A 640 35.06 -49.03 -33.39
CA ARG A 640 34.05 -49.89 -32.78
C ARG A 640 33.75 -51.13 -33.64
N LYS A 641 33.68 -50.97 -34.97
CA LYS A 641 33.52 -52.10 -35.90
C LYS A 641 34.74 -53.00 -35.94
N MET A 642 35.95 -52.45 -35.91
CA MET A 642 37.20 -53.23 -35.85
C MET A 642 37.30 -54.05 -34.55
N VAL A 643 36.93 -53.46 -33.41
CA VAL A 643 36.89 -54.14 -32.11
C VAL A 643 35.81 -55.22 -32.06
N ALA A 644 34.71 -55.08 -32.80
CA ALA A 644 33.66 -56.10 -32.91
C ALA A 644 34.03 -57.26 -33.85
N THR A 645 35.07 -57.11 -34.67
CA THR A 645 35.59 -58.15 -35.59
C THR A 645 36.84 -58.87 -35.08
N TRP A 646 37.36 -58.45 -33.92
CA TRP A 646 38.32 -59.18 -33.10
C TRP A 646 37.58 -60.01 -32.07
#